data_AF-A0A368UUQ9-F1
#
_entry.id   AF-A0A368UUQ9-F1
#
_cell.length_a   1.000
_cell.length_b   1.000
_cell.length_c   1.000
_cell.angle_alpha   90.00
_cell.angle_beta   90.00
_cell.angle_gamma   90.00
#
_symmetry.space_group_name_H-M   'P 1'
#
loop_
_entity.id
_entity.type
_entity.pdbx_description
1 polymer ?
#
loop_
_entity_poly.entity_id
_entity_poly.type
_entity_poly.pdbx_seq_one_letter_code
_entity_poly.pdbx_strand_id
1 'polypeptide(L)'
;MKIIQPQDLRAADLPGLESPFFALEKARRFIQNNPNINLERLLGQPATYGLGARAFNLQRNTHIENVLREIRDGRLLLVFDSIDGEPSSPVVRWREEVGGEGRWQVTDAGVDHEIIAGVNALNQHGITPGDLRVQGSLGVGSLPSGDFAMEYRLKQREQASRQDVQSGGSPSSFSKNVLPVSPLTKTTESSTTEAPPEVHLEIGIFTDGTLNNAENSRELEERVATECVEAFERGEISLEECEYRLSLALGGSYANAPSNVAKLRDLYGTSVKAGHNGSHHRFWVYTPGIGTKTGQADSLVGSVSGMGETGIASQTERACKEIALQIGSRELGSTITSVTFDLFGFSRGAAAARHIAYEITRGAGGALGRAFVKERLAWPESISIRFVGLFDTVAAVINPAALDFRPDNERNAPVNVYLDPSNVQQAVHLVAEDECRENFALNSLRDEDGALPANFTEISLPGAHSDIGGGYPGSQREDVLVSPFHLIPSERNRWPEQTIEWDSLEALMVNKRSEGWVGRYSLPVPKSDEHAPLPRSLKDDGPAELSVYKEISSHPAPDGRVELALRMVRQILGGYSRVPLQIMHGLASKAGVPFFDFDSSEETRVPRELVSIAEDMLAQITAGAEKVSLAPDQRDLIRQRYTHYSAHYNPLKTGLFGATATLRFGRNFSPNAPEASGQRTIYPNR
;
A
#
# COMPACT_ATOMS: atom_id res chain seq x y z
N MET A 1 29.08 0.10 24.69
CA MET A 1 27.98 -0.36 23.82
C MET A 1 28.01 -1.86 23.87
N LYS A 2 26.93 -2.54 23.47
CA LYS A 2 26.92 -4.00 23.29
C LYS A 2 26.09 -4.39 22.08
N ILE A 3 26.44 -5.52 21.47
CA ILE A 3 25.65 -6.20 20.44
C ILE A 3 25.07 -7.44 21.11
N ILE A 4 23.76 -7.65 20.99
CA ILE A 4 23.02 -8.75 21.63
C ILE A 4 22.01 -9.37 20.67
N GLN A 5 21.58 -10.60 20.94
CA GLN A 5 20.45 -11.22 20.25
C GLN A 5 19.12 -10.70 20.87
N PRO A 6 18.00 -10.66 20.12
CA PRO A 6 16.71 -10.23 20.64
C PRO A 6 16.29 -10.93 21.94
N GLN A 7 16.51 -12.25 22.05
CA GLN A 7 16.16 -12.98 23.28
C GLN A 7 17.03 -12.62 24.51
N ASP A 8 18.19 -11.98 24.32
CA ASP A 8 19.04 -11.48 25.41
C ASP A 8 18.67 -10.04 25.85
N LEU A 9 17.66 -9.42 25.21
CA LEU A 9 17.23 -8.05 25.47
C LEU A 9 16.50 -7.96 26.83
N ARG A 10 17.01 -7.10 27.72
CA ARG A 10 16.40 -6.84 29.04
C ARG A 10 15.63 -5.53 29.03
N ALA A 11 14.70 -5.35 29.96
CA ALA A 11 13.91 -4.12 30.08
C ALA A 11 14.77 -2.84 30.20
N ALA A 12 15.90 -2.88 30.93
CA ALA A 12 16.83 -1.75 31.04
C ALA A 12 17.61 -1.44 29.74
N ASP A 13 17.63 -2.36 28.78
CA ASP A 13 18.33 -2.19 27.50
C ASP A 13 17.47 -1.45 26.46
N LEU A 14 16.13 -1.46 26.63
CA LEU A 14 15.18 -0.82 25.71
C LEU A 14 15.48 0.65 25.41
N PRO A 15 15.77 1.54 26.41
CA PRO A 15 16.03 2.96 26.14
C PRO A 15 17.36 3.21 25.43
N GLY A 16 18.27 2.22 25.44
CA GLY A 16 19.56 2.27 24.77
C GLY A 16 19.56 1.69 23.36
N LEU A 17 18.42 1.17 22.86
CA LEU A 17 18.33 0.59 21.52
C LEU A 17 18.53 1.64 20.43
N GLU A 18 19.53 1.43 19.59
CA GLU A 18 19.76 2.19 18.36
C GLU A 18 19.00 1.56 17.19
N SER A 19 18.36 2.39 16.36
CA SER A 19 17.71 1.93 15.13
C SER A 19 18.67 1.13 14.22
N PRO A 20 18.22 0.07 13.51
CA PRO A 20 19.08 -0.73 12.63
C PRO A 20 19.87 0.09 11.60
N PHE A 21 19.28 1.20 11.13
CA PHE A 21 19.91 2.14 10.19
C PHE A 21 21.18 2.79 10.76
N PHE A 22 21.11 3.38 11.95
CA PHE A 22 22.27 4.02 12.59
C PHE A 22 23.18 3.00 13.32
N ALA A 23 22.63 1.84 13.72
CA ALA A 23 23.37 0.79 14.39
C ALA A 23 24.52 0.23 13.55
N LEU A 24 24.34 0.10 12.22
CA LEU A 24 25.30 -0.54 11.33
C LEU A 24 26.70 0.11 11.37
N GLU A 25 26.77 1.44 11.23
CA GLU A 25 28.05 2.15 11.17
C GLU A 25 28.74 2.20 12.55
N LYS A 26 27.93 2.40 13.60
CA LYS A 26 28.43 2.42 14.99
C LYS A 26 28.90 1.05 15.45
N ALA A 27 28.18 -0.03 15.09
CA ALA A 27 28.59 -1.41 15.33
C ALA A 27 29.90 -1.75 14.60
N ARG A 28 30.07 -1.30 13.35
CA ARG A 28 31.33 -1.49 12.60
C ARG A 28 32.51 -0.85 13.34
N ARG A 29 32.39 0.40 13.79
CA ARG A 29 33.42 1.07 14.61
C ARG A 29 33.64 0.38 15.97
N PHE A 30 32.56 -0.05 16.64
CA PHE A 30 32.62 -0.75 17.92
C PHE A 30 33.37 -2.10 17.82
N ILE A 31 33.09 -2.90 16.79
CA ILE A 31 33.76 -4.19 16.54
C ILE A 31 35.24 -4.00 16.19
N GLN A 32 35.58 -2.95 15.42
CA GLN A 32 36.97 -2.60 15.10
C GLN A 32 37.77 -2.20 16.35
N ASN A 33 37.17 -1.42 17.25
CA ASN A 33 37.80 -0.98 18.49
C ASN A 33 37.86 -2.08 19.57
N ASN A 34 37.11 -3.19 19.40
CA ASN A 34 37.05 -4.31 20.35
C ASN A 34 37.51 -5.62 19.68
N PRO A 35 38.81 -5.81 19.40
CA PRO A 35 39.32 -6.97 18.67
C PRO A 35 39.04 -8.32 19.35
N ASN A 36 38.79 -8.31 20.67
CA ASN A 36 38.48 -9.52 21.46
C ASN A 36 36.99 -9.90 21.48
N ILE A 37 36.11 -9.17 20.77
CA ILE A 37 34.69 -9.52 20.71
C ILE A 37 34.49 -10.88 20.02
N ASN A 38 33.70 -11.75 20.65
CA ASN A 38 33.40 -13.10 20.15
C ASN A 38 32.23 -13.04 19.16
N LEU A 39 32.57 -12.86 17.89
CA LEU A 39 31.62 -12.75 16.77
C LEU A 39 30.89 -14.08 16.49
N GLU A 40 31.55 -15.22 16.72
CA GLU A 40 30.97 -16.56 16.52
C GLU A 40 29.77 -16.77 17.46
N ARG A 41 29.92 -16.37 18.74
CA ARG A 41 28.82 -16.41 19.72
C ARG A 41 27.64 -15.53 19.31
N LEU A 42 27.90 -14.33 18.76
CA LEU A 42 26.83 -13.43 18.29
C LEU A 42 26.07 -14.04 17.10
N LEU A 43 26.74 -14.82 16.24
CA LEU A 43 26.14 -15.52 15.11
C LEU A 43 25.54 -16.90 15.48
N GLY A 44 25.53 -17.29 16.75
CA GLY A 44 25.09 -18.61 17.20
C GLY A 44 25.95 -19.78 16.70
N GLN A 45 27.19 -19.53 16.28
CA GLN A 45 28.09 -20.53 15.71
C GLN A 45 29.01 -21.13 16.79
N PRO A 46 29.33 -22.44 16.69
CA PRO A 46 30.28 -23.07 17.61
C PRO A 46 31.70 -22.51 17.41
N ALA A 47 32.44 -22.38 18.52
CA ALA A 47 33.76 -21.74 18.51
C ALA A 47 34.77 -22.51 17.64
N THR A 48 35.39 -21.84 16.65
CA THR A 48 36.33 -22.52 15.73
C THR A 48 37.75 -22.60 16.30
N TYR A 49 38.04 -23.68 17.00
CA TYR A 49 39.39 -23.97 17.49
C TYR A 49 40.26 -24.65 16.42
N GLY A 50 41.45 -24.09 16.14
CA GLY A 50 42.54 -24.78 15.42
C GLY A 50 43.07 -24.15 14.14
N LEU A 51 42.65 -22.93 13.76
CA LEU A 51 43.08 -22.29 12.50
C LEU A 51 44.29 -21.36 12.67
N GLY A 52 45.20 -21.41 11.69
CA GLY A 52 46.39 -20.54 11.65
C GLY A 52 46.05 -19.07 11.39
N ALA A 53 46.89 -18.16 11.89
CA ALA A 53 46.60 -16.71 11.98
C ALA A 53 46.09 -16.03 10.69
N ARG A 54 46.53 -16.48 9.50
CA ARG A 54 46.09 -15.91 8.22
C ARG A 54 44.66 -16.35 7.84
N ALA A 55 44.30 -17.60 8.14
CA ALA A 55 42.93 -18.10 7.97
C ALA A 55 41.98 -17.47 9.00
N PHE A 56 42.43 -17.38 10.26
CA PHE A 56 41.71 -16.70 11.34
C PHE A 56 41.33 -15.25 10.97
N ASN A 57 42.26 -14.47 10.39
CA ASN A 57 41.97 -13.09 9.98
C ASN A 57 40.98 -12.98 8.81
N LEU A 58 41.06 -13.86 7.80
CA LEU A 58 40.04 -13.87 6.71
C LEU A 58 38.67 -14.24 7.27
N GLN A 59 38.60 -15.30 8.08
CA GLN A 59 37.35 -15.77 8.66
C GLN A 59 36.75 -14.73 9.61
N ARG A 60 37.57 -14.05 10.43
CA ARG A 60 37.14 -12.93 11.27
C ARG A 60 36.50 -11.82 10.44
N ASN A 61 37.09 -11.42 9.32
CA ASN A 61 36.48 -10.40 8.44
C ASN A 61 35.12 -10.86 7.89
N THR A 62 34.99 -12.13 7.49
CA THR A 62 33.70 -12.73 7.10
C THR A 62 32.68 -12.72 8.24
N HIS A 63 33.11 -13.02 9.48
CA HIS A 63 32.25 -12.93 10.66
C HIS A 63 31.84 -11.50 10.99
N ILE A 64 32.70 -10.50 10.77
CA ILE A 64 32.36 -9.07 10.93
C ILE A 64 31.24 -8.70 9.94
N GLU A 65 31.40 -9.00 8.65
CA GLU A 65 30.37 -8.68 7.65
C GLU A 65 29.07 -9.49 7.86
N ASN A 66 29.16 -10.71 8.42
CA ASN A 66 27.98 -11.46 8.83
C ASN A 66 27.28 -10.81 10.03
N VAL A 67 27.98 -10.44 11.11
CA VAL A 67 27.39 -9.75 12.27
C VAL A 67 26.77 -8.42 11.85
N LEU A 68 27.41 -7.66 10.96
CA LEU A 68 26.88 -6.42 10.42
C LEU A 68 25.66 -6.63 9.49
N ARG A 69 25.55 -7.80 8.84
CA ARG A 69 24.32 -8.20 8.13
C ARG A 69 23.19 -8.51 9.11
N GLU A 70 23.46 -9.29 10.16
CA GLU A 70 22.44 -9.61 11.16
C GLU A 70 21.93 -8.36 11.91
N ILE A 71 22.81 -7.37 12.18
CA ILE A 71 22.41 -6.08 12.76
C ILE A 71 21.52 -5.27 11.82
N ARG A 72 21.89 -5.20 10.54
CA ARG A 72 21.11 -4.55 9.48
C ARG A 72 19.73 -5.18 9.32
N ASP A 73 19.66 -6.50 9.40
CA ASP A 73 18.43 -7.28 9.21
C ASP A 73 17.60 -7.37 10.52
N GLY A 74 17.96 -6.62 11.58
CA GLY A 74 17.25 -6.59 12.87
C GLY A 74 17.45 -7.83 13.77
N ARG A 75 18.17 -8.86 13.30
CA ARG A 75 18.41 -10.12 14.02
C ARG A 75 19.51 -10.04 15.09
N LEU A 76 20.25 -8.93 15.11
CA LEU A 76 21.11 -8.51 16.23
C LEU A 76 20.84 -7.04 16.55
N LEU A 77 20.85 -6.70 17.84
CA LEU A 77 20.52 -5.36 18.32
C LEU A 77 21.77 -4.66 18.85
N LEU A 78 21.96 -3.37 18.51
CA LEU A 78 22.98 -2.51 19.13
C LEU A 78 22.34 -1.73 20.28
N VAL A 79 22.92 -1.86 21.47
CA VAL A 79 22.48 -1.18 22.69
C VAL A 79 23.59 -0.29 23.24
N PHE A 80 23.23 0.96 23.54
CA PHE A 80 24.00 1.91 24.32
C PHE A 80 23.80 1.66 25.81
N ASP A 81 24.88 1.61 26.58
CA ASP A 81 24.81 1.59 28.04
C ASP A 81 24.98 3.02 28.58
N SER A 82 24.65 3.21 29.85
CA SER A 82 24.74 4.43 30.65
C SER A 82 26.09 5.19 30.59
N ILE A 83 27.16 4.56 30.12
CA ILE A 83 28.51 5.14 29.98
C ILE A 83 28.92 5.45 28.53
N ASP A 84 28.08 5.11 27.54
CA ASP A 84 28.39 5.23 26.11
C ASP A 84 27.78 6.45 25.42
N GLY A 85 26.98 7.24 26.15
CA GLY A 85 26.12 8.28 25.57
C GLY A 85 24.77 7.73 25.09
N GLU A 86 23.96 8.59 24.48
CA GLU A 86 22.63 8.23 23.97
C GLU A 86 22.69 7.73 22.51
N PRO A 87 21.78 6.83 22.09
CA PRO A 87 21.63 6.46 20.68
C PRO A 87 21.28 7.68 19.82
N SER A 88 21.67 7.68 18.54
CA SER A 88 21.41 8.83 17.64
C SER A 88 19.98 8.85 17.12
N SER A 89 19.39 7.67 16.92
CA SER A 89 17.96 7.49 16.70
C SER A 89 17.48 6.35 17.60
N PRO A 90 17.10 6.67 18.86
CA PRO A 90 16.55 5.68 19.78
C PRO A 90 15.32 5.00 19.19
N VAL A 91 15.24 3.67 19.34
CA VAL A 91 14.05 2.87 18.98
C VAL A 91 12.93 3.06 20.00
N VAL A 92 13.28 3.27 21.27
CA VAL A 92 12.35 3.46 22.38
C VAL A 92 12.67 4.77 23.11
N ARG A 93 11.66 5.61 23.32
CA ARG A 93 11.79 6.90 24.04
C ARG A 93 10.77 7.01 25.16
N TRP A 94 11.12 7.76 26.20
CA TRP A 94 10.17 8.20 27.22
C TRP A 94 9.60 9.57 26.81
N ARG A 95 8.27 9.72 26.92
CA ARG A 95 7.58 10.99 26.70
C ARG A 95 6.80 11.34 27.97
N GLU A 96 7.06 12.52 28.52
CA GLU A 96 6.26 13.09 29.61
C GLU A 96 4.99 13.69 29.02
N GLU A 97 3.81 13.35 29.56
CA GLU A 97 2.54 13.96 29.17
C GLU A 97 2.13 15.06 30.16
N VAL A 98 1.32 16.01 29.68
CA VAL A 98 0.90 17.20 30.44
C VAL A 98 -0.07 16.79 31.54
N GLY A 99 0.48 16.46 32.71
CA GLY A 99 -0.25 15.91 33.85
C GLY A 99 0.65 15.18 34.86
N GLY A 100 1.87 14.78 34.46
CA GLY A 100 2.85 14.13 35.33
C GLY A 100 2.93 12.61 35.18
N GLU A 101 2.06 12.01 34.37
CA GLU A 101 2.20 10.63 33.89
C GLU A 101 2.98 10.65 32.57
N GLY A 102 4.08 9.88 32.50
CA GLY A 102 4.84 9.69 31.27
C GLY A 102 4.68 8.27 30.74
N ARG A 103 4.99 8.07 29.46
CA ARG A 103 4.90 6.75 28.81
C ARG A 103 6.06 6.47 27.87
N TRP A 104 6.37 5.18 27.70
CA TRP A 104 7.28 4.70 26.68
C TRP A 104 6.61 4.68 25.31
N GLN A 105 7.35 5.07 24.28
CA GLN A 105 6.90 5.08 22.88
C GLN A 105 7.98 4.42 22.00
N VAL A 106 7.56 3.61 21.03
CA VAL A 106 8.44 3.10 19.97
C VAL A 106 8.45 4.14 18.84
N THR A 107 9.64 4.52 18.37
CA THR A 107 9.85 5.65 17.44
C THR A 107 10.42 5.25 16.08
N ASP A 108 10.46 3.96 15.77
CA ASP A 108 10.92 3.41 14.50
C ASP A 108 9.88 2.41 13.95
N ALA A 109 9.71 2.34 12.63
CA ALA A 109 8.66 1.56 11.97
C ALA A 109 9.20 0.19 11.54
N GLY A 110 8.45 -0.89 11.84
CA GLY A 110 8.90 -2.27 11.55
C GLY A 110 9.79 -2.90 12.64
N VAL A 111 9.78 -2.33 13.85
CA VAL A 111 10.44 -2.87 15.05
C VAL A 111 9.84 -4.22 15.46
N ASP A 112 10.68 -5.10 16.01
CA ASP A 112 10.29 -6.45 16.44
C ASP A 112 9.08 -6.45 17.40
N HIS A 113 8.16 -7.38 17.20
CA HIS A 113 6.98 -7.57 18.05
C HIS A 113 7.34 -7.81 19.53
N GLU A 114 8.48 -8.43 19.84
CA GLU A 114 8.96 -8.63 21.23
C GLU A 114 9.34 -7.30 21.91
N ILE A 115 9.88 -6.34 21.16
CA ILE A 115 10.21 -5.00 21.65
C ILE A 115 8.92 -4.21 21.90
N ILE A 116 7.96 -4.28 20.96
CA ILE A 116 6.63 -3.65 21.10
C ILE A 116 5.87 -4.25 22.30
N ALA A 117 5.90 -5.58 22.47
CA ALA A 117 5.29 -6.26 23.61
C ALA A 117 5.95 -5.84 24.94
N GLY A 118 7.28 -5.76 24.98
CA GLY A 118 8.02 -5.27 26.15
C GLY A 118 7.65 -3.83 26.52
N VAL A 119 7.62 -2.91 25.55
CA VAL A 119 7.23 -1.50 25.76
C VAL A 119 5.77 -1.39 26.24
N ASN A 120 4.85 -2.16 25.65
CA ASN A 120 3.47 -2.21 26.11
C ASN A 120 3.34 -2.78 27.53
N ALA A 121 4.15 -3.76 27.90
CA ALA A 121 4.20 -4.32 29.25
C ALA A 121 4.78 -3.33 30.29
N LEU A 122 5.79 -2.52 29.92
CA LEU A 122 6.29 -1.43 30.75
C LEU A 122 5.18 -0.40 31.03
N ASN A 123 4.48 0.04 29.98
CA ASN A 123 3.38 0.99 30.10
C ASN A 123 2.21 0.43 30.92
N GLN A 124 1.80 -0.82 30.67
CA GLN A 124 0.73 -1.49 31.43
C GLN A 124 1.03 -1.61 32.94
N HIS A 125 2.31 -1.68 33.31
CA HIS A 125 2.76 -1.79 34.69
C HIS A 125 3.32 -0.48 35.28
N GLY A 126 3.18 0.66 34.58
CA GLY A 126 3.57 1.99 35.07
C GLY A 126 5.08 2.14 35.30
N ILE A 127 5.92 1.37 34.61
CA ILE A 127 7.37 1.32 34.85
C ILE A 127 8.04 2.56 34.26
N THR A 128 8.71 3.36 35.09
CA THR A 128 9.37 4.60 34.69
C THR A 128 10.85 4.40 34.30
N PRO A 129 11.51 5.39 33.68
CA PRO A 129 12.97 5.35 33.47
C PRO A 129 13.77 5.26 34.77
N GLY A 130 13.20 5.68 35.91
CA GLY A 130 13.81 5.53 37.23
C GLY A 130 13.85 4.07 37.69
N ASP A 131 12.75 3.34 37.49
CA ASP A 131 12.61 1.93 37.92
C ASP A 131 13.54 0.99 37.15
N LEU A 132 13.76 1.27 35.86
CA LEU A 132 14.71 0.52 35.03
C LEU A 132 16.17 0.71 35.46
N ARG A 133 16.51 1.82 36.13
CA ARG A 133 17.88 2.13 36.59
C ARG A 133 18.27 1.42 37.90
N VAL A 134 17.33 0.76 38.59
CA VAL A 134 17.59 0.03 39.85
C VAL A 134 18.40 -1.24 39.56
N GLN A 135 19.69 -1.22 39.91
CA GLN A 135 20.61 -2.34 39.67
C GLN A 135 20.50 -3.47 40.72
N GLY A 136 20.74 -4.71 40.28
CA GLY A 136 20.73 -5.92 41.10
C GLY A 136 19.66 -6.94 40.67
N SER A 137 19.73 -8.17 41.18
CA SER A 137 18.77 -9.25 40.84
C SER A 137 17.31 -8.94 41.23
N LEU A 138 17.11 -7.95 42.11
CA LEU A 138 15.80 -7.49 42.56
C LEU A 138 15.22 -6.35 41.70
N GLY A 139 16.00 -5.69 40.84
CA GLY A 139 15.52 -4.63 39.95
C GLY A 139 14.58 -5.14 38.85
N VAL A 140 13.70 -4.28 38.33
CA VAL A 140 12.82 -4.63 37.20
C VAL A 140 13.56 -4.56 35.87
N GLY A 141 14.57 -3.71 35.76
CA GLY A 141 15.38 -3.54 34.56
C GLY A 141 16.17 -4.78 34.12
N SER A 142 16.38 -5.76 35.02
CA SER A 142 17.08 -7.01 34.69
C SER A 142 16.18 -8.09 34.07
N LEU A 143 14.87 -7.87 33.99
CA LEU A 143 13.93 -8.84 33.42
C LEU A 143 14.04 -8.90 31.90
N PRO A 144 13.83 -10.07 31.25
CA PRO A 144 13.72 -10.17 29.80
C PRO A 144 12.63 -9.24 29.25
N SER A 145 12.88 -8.63 28.08
CA SER A 145 11.93 -7.70 27.46
C SER A 145 10.69 -8.42 26.91
N GLY A 146 10.87 -9.50 26.15
CA GLY A 146 9.76 -10.24 25.54
C GLY A 146 8.78 -10.84 26.55
N ASP A 147 9.31 -11.39 27.66
CA ASP A 147 8.52 -12.00 28.74
C ASP A 147 8.22 -11.06 29.92
N PHE A 148 8.47 -9.76 29.78
CA PHE A 148 8.45 -8.82 30.91
C PHE A 148 7.18 -8.88 31.76
N ALA A 149 6.00 -8.91 31.14
CA ALA A 149 4.71 -8.98 31.84
C ALA A 149 4.53 -10.28 32.65
N MET A 150 5.14 -11.39 32.22
CA MET A 150 5.04 -12.69 32.88
C MET A 150 6.01 -12.73 34.07
N GLU A 151 7.28 -12.42 33.83
CA GLU A 151 8.33 -12.37 34.86
C GLU A 151 8.05 -11.32 35.95
N TYR A 152 7.52 -10.15 35.57
CA TYR A 152 7.13 -9.12 36.52
C TYR A 152 6.02 -9.60 37.47
N ARG A 153 5.02 -10.34 36.96
CA ARG A 153 3.96 -10.95 37.78
C ARG A 153 4.49 -12.06 38.69
N LEU A 154 5.44 -12.88 38.23
CA LEU A 154 6.11 -13.87 39.08
C LEU A 154 6.88 -13.18 40.22
N LYS A 155 7.66 -12.15 39.90
CA LYS A 155 8.43 -11.36 40.87
C LYS A 155 7.53 -10.68 41.91
N GLN A 156 6.41 -10.10 41.49
CA GLN A 156 5.40 -9.54 42.39
C GLN A 156 4.76 -10.62 43.29
N ARG A 157 4.49 -11.83 42.77
CA ARG A 157 4.00 -12.96 43.57
C ARG A 157 5.04 -13.50 44.56
N GLU A 158 6.32 -13.51 44.20
CA GLU A 158 7.40 -13.86 45.14
C GLU A 158 7.56 -12.81 46.25
N GLN A 159 7.42 -11.53 45.92
CA GLN A 159 7.46 -10.45 46.92
C GLN A 159 6.24 -10.51 47.86
N ALA A 160 5.04 -10.72 47.31
CA ALA A 160 3.82 -10.94 48.09
C ALA A 160 3.91 -12.21 48.96
N SER A 161 4.40 -13.34 48.44
CA SER A 161 4.53 -14.57 49.24
C SER A 161 5.62 -14.48 50.32
N ARG A 162 6.68 -13.70 50.09
CA ARG A 162 7.67 -13.36 51.14
C ARG A 162 7.08 -12.44 52.22
N GLN A 163 6.10 -11.60 51.88
CA GLN A 163 5.33 -10.82 52.85
C GLN A 163 4.32 -11.70 53.62
N ASP A 164 3.54 -12.55 52.94
CA ASP A 164 2.58 -13.48 53.58
C ASP A 164 3.25 -14.48 54.53
N VAL A 165 4.47 -14.96 54.21
CA VAL A 165 5.27 -15.82 55.11
C VAL A 165 5.79 -15.05 56.33
N GLN A 166 5.83 -13.71 56.28
CA GLN A 166 6.12 -12.85 57.44
C GLN A 166 4.86 -12.42 58.21
N SER A 167 3.66 -12.47 57.61
CA SER A 167 2.38 -12.10 58.24
C SER A 167 1.41 -13.28 58.35
N GLY A 168 1.69 -14.23 59.25
CA GLY A 168 0.83 -15.40 59.45
C GLY A 168 -0.56 -15.07 60.03
N GLY A 169 -1.62 -15.65 59.44
CA GLY A 169 -3.00 -15.59 59.93
C GLY A 169 -3.89 -16.71 59.35
N SER A 170 -4.57 -17.45 60.23
CA SER A 170 -5.29 -18.71 59.89
C SER A 170 -6.68 -18.52 59.23
N PRO A 171 -7.19 -19.52 58.48
CA PRO A 171 -8.50 -19.47 57.83
C PRO A 171 -9.64 -20.12 58.65
N SER A 172 -10.85 -19.55 58.59
CA SER A 172 -12.14 -20.21 58.92
C SER A 172 -13.33 -19.35 58.43
N SER A 173 -14.57 -19.83 58.25
CA SER A 173 -15.14 -21.14 57.84
C SER A 173 -16.68 -21.00 57.70
N PHE A 174 -17.38 -22.00 57.12
CA PHE A 174 -18.86 -22.20 57.07
C PHE A 174 -19.74 -21.19 56.26
N SER A 175 -20.97 -21.52 55.81
CA SER A 175 -21.54 -22.74 55.17
C SER A 175 -23.05 -22.55 54.84
N LYS A 176 -23.50 -23.08 53.68
CA LYS A 176 -24.84 -23.68 53.36
C LYS A 176 -26.17 -22.90 53.55
N ASN A 177 -26.99 -22.82 52.47
CA ASN A 177 -28.30 -23.52 52.31
C ASN A 177 -29.19 -23.04 51.12
N VAL A 178 -29.40 -23.85 50.07
CA VAL A 178 -30.61 -24.74 49.84
C VAL A 178 -31.99 -24.18 50.32
N LEU A 179 -33.13 -24.16 49.58
CA LEU A 179 -33.62 -24.58 48.22
C LEU A 179 -34.98 -23.81 47.89
N PRO A 180 -35.78 -24.07 46.80
CA PRO A 180 -36.77 -23.14 46.18
C PRO A 180 -38.27 -23.52 46.34
N VAL A 181 -39.21 -22.84 45.64
CA VAL A 181 -40.53 -23.34 45.14
C VAL A 181 -41.17 -22.40 44.06
N SER A 182 -42.14 -22.91 43.26
CA SER A 182 -42.66 -22.38 41.97
C SER A 182 -44.06 -21.65 42.03
N PRO A 183 -45.02 -21.72 41.06
CA PRO A 183 -45.25 -20.78 39.93
C PRO A 183 -46.72 -20.23 39.80
N LEU A 184 -47.16 -19.87 38.57
CA LEU A 184 -48.44 -19.26 38.09
C LEU A 184 -48.48 -17.70 38.13
N THR A 185 -49.13 -16.98 37.20
CA THR A 185 -50.31 -17.33 36.36
C THR A 185 -50.26 -16.71 34.95
N LYS A 186 -50.96 -17.32 33.97
CA LYS A 186 -51.20 -16.72 32.64
C LYS A 186 -52.26 -15.61 32.70
N THR A 187 -52.09 -14.58 31.88
CA THR A 187 -53.17 -13.71 31.39
C THR A 187 -53.05 -13.58 29.87
N THR A 188 -54.18 -13.58 29.18
CA THR A 188 -54.22 -13.62 27.71
C THR A 188 -54.50 -12.21 27.20
N GLU A 189 -53.49 -11.52 26.68
CA GLU A 189 -53.70 -10.31 25.89
C GLU A 189 -53.59 -10.61 24.40
N SER A 190 -54.58 -10.11 23.67
CA SER A 190 -54.64 -10.12 22.21
C SER A 190 -53.70 -9.05 21.68
N SER A 191 -52.41 -9.35 21.52
CA SER A 191 -51.54 -8.51 20.71
C SER A 191 -51.93 -8.68 19.24
N THR A 192 -52.31 -7.57 18.61
CA THR A 192 -52.10 -7.40 17.17
C THR A 192 -50.62 -7.67 16.91
N THR A 193 -50.30 -8.66 16.07
CA THR A 193 -48.94 -8.81 15.55
C THR A 193 -48.61 -7.62 14.68
N GLU A 194 -47.99 -6.61 15.30
CA GLU A 194 -47.12 -5.68 14.58
C GLU A 194 -46.13 -6.52 13.75
N ALA A 195 -45.95 -6.14 12.49
CA ALA A 195 -44.95 -6.79 11.65
C ALA A 195 -43.58 -6.66 12.32
N PRO A 196 -42.72 -7.70 12.28
CA PRO A 196 -41.39 -7.60 12.88
C PRO A 196 -40.65 -6.39 12.27
N PRO A 197 -39.98 -5.57 13.08
CA PRO A 197 -39.34 -4.35 12.60
C PRO A 197 -38.33 -4.65 11.49
N GLU A 198 -38.54 -4.02 10.33
CA GLU A 198 -37.76 -4.28 9.12
C GLU A 198 -36.40 -3.60 9.18
N VAL A 199 -35.33 -4.33 8.84
CA VAL A 199 -33.97 -3.77 8.81
C VAL A 199 -33.43 -3.78 7.39
N HIS A 200 -33.18 -2.57 6.88
CA HIS A 200 -32.66 -2.34 5.53
C HIS A 200 -31.25 -1.77 5.62
N LEU A 201 -30.30 -2.40 4.94
CA LEU A 201 -28.91 -1.96 4.87
C LEU A 201 -28.55 -1.46 3.47
N GLU A 202 -27.86 -0.33 3.38
CA GLU A 202 -27.18 0.15 2.17
C GLU A 202 -25.68 0.22 2.42
N ILE A 203 -24.91 -0.56 1.65
CA ILE A 203 -23.49 -0.82 1.93
C ILE A 203 -22.66 -0.50 0.68
N GLY A 204 -21.89 0.59 0.75
CA GLY A 204 -20.86 0.89 -0.24
C GLY A 204 -19.59 0.08 0.04
N ILE A 205 -19.05 -0.61 -0.96
CA ILE A 205 -17.82 -1.41 -0.83
C ILE A 205 -16.79 -0.87 -1.82
N PHE A 206 -15.67 -0.39 -1.27
CA PHE A 206 -14.63 0.31 -2.00
C PHE A 206 -13.31 -0.47 -1.95
N THR A 207 -12.85 -0.95 -3.10
CA THR A 207 -11.67 -1.82 -3.26
C THR A 207 -10.62 -1.14 -4.12
N ASP A 208 -9.56 -0.60 -3.52
CA ASP A 208 -8.55 0.17 -4.25
C ASP A 208 -7.58 -0.71 -5.07
N GLY A 209 -6.93 -0.09 -6.06
CA GLY A 209 -5.91 -0.66 -6.93
C GLY A 209 -4.58 -0.94 -6.23
N THR A 210 -3.67 -1.64 -6.91
CA THR A 210 -2.40 -2.07 -6.28
C THR A 210 -1.53 -0.88 -5.93
N LEU A 211 -0.88 -0.91 -4.77
CA LEU A 211 -0.08 0.19 -4.22
C LEU A 211 -0.86 1.49 -4.01
N ASN A 212 -2.19 1.51 -4.06
CA ASN A 212 -2.97 2.64 -3.57
C ASN A 212 -3.41 2.38 -2.12
N ASN A 213 -3.05 3.31 -1.22
CA ASN A 213 -3.50 3.31 0.15
C ASN A 213 -3.62 4.77 0.60
N ALA A 214 -4.83 5.33 0.53
CA ALA A 214 -5.09 6.73 0.84
C ALA A 214 -4.65 7.15 2.26
N GLU A 215 -4.62 6.20 3.20
CA GLU A 215 -4.12 6.44 4.55
C GLU A 215 -2.59 6.54 4.58
N ASN A 216 -1.86 5.73 3.79
CA ASN A 216 -0.41 5.85 3.63
C ASN A 216 -0.03 7.15 2.88
N SER A 217 -0.81 7.56 1.88
CA SER A 217 -0.63 8.85 1.19
C SER A 217 -0.70 10.03 2.19
N ARG A 218 -1.74 10.04 3.03
CA ARG A 218 -1.94 11.06 4.09
C ARG A 218 -0.82 11.01 5.14
N GLU A 219 -0.35 9.82 5.51
CA GLU A 219 0.79 9.66 6.41
C GLU A 219 2.09 10.25 5.80
N LEU A 220 2.33 10.11 4.49
CA LEU A 220 3.48 10.79 3.85
C LEU A 220 3.35 12.31 3.96
N GLU A 221 2.17 12.88 3.67
CA GLU A 221 1.94 14.32 3.75
C GLU A 221 2.18 14.87 5.18
N GLU A 222 1.66 14.18 6.20
CA GLU A 222 1.90 14.52 7.62
C GLU A 222 3.39 14.43 8.00
N ARG A 223 4.10 13.41 7.50
CA ARG A 223 5.53 13.20 7.78
C ARG A 223 6.43 14.17 7.00
N VAL A 224 6.09 14.57 5.78
CA VAL A 224 6.77 15.65 5.07
C VAL A 224 6.57 16.98 5.81
N ALA A 225 5.35 17.27 6.27
CA ALA A 225 5.04 18.49 7.03
C ALA A 225 5.76 18.58 8.39
N THR A 226 6.15 17.45 8.99
CA THR A 226 6.83 17.39 10.29
C THR A 226 8.35 17.16 10.15
N GLU A 227 8.79 16.09 9.50
CA GLU A 227 10.21 15.72 9.38
C GLU A 227 10.95 16.56 8.33
N CYS A 228 10.34 16.77 7.15
CA CYS A 228 11.03 17.42 6.02
C CYS A 228 11.02 18.95 6.11
N VAL A 229 9.96 19.56 6.66
CA VAL A 229 9.93 21.02 6.91
C VAL A 229 11.00 21.41 7.94
N GLU A 230 11.12 20.70 9.07
CA GLU A 230 12.15 20.95 10.08
C GLU A 230 13.58 20.76 9.53
N ALA A 231 13.81 19.76 8.66
CA ALA A 231 15.11 19.55 8.01
C ALA A 231 15.43 20.63 6.96
N PHE A 232 14.41 21.13 6.25
CA PHE A 232 14.52 22.23 5.29
C PHE A 232 14.82 23.57 5.98
N GLU A 233 14.11 23.90 7.08
CA GLU A 233 14.36 25.13 7.85
C GLU A 233 15.76 25.18 8.46
N ARG A 234 16.34 24.01 8.79
CA ARG A 234 17.74 23.88 9.24
C ARG A 234 18.77 23.91 8.10
N GLY A 235 18.32 23.94 6.84
CA GLY A 235 19.18 23.97 5.66
C GLY A 235 19.93 22.66 5.39
N GLU A 236 19.47 21.53 5.94
CA GLU A 236 20.14 20.23 5.84
C GLU A 236 19.87 19.54 4.49
N ILE A 237 18.70 19.78 3.91
CA ILE A 237 18.18 19.13 2.70
C ILE A 237 17.07 20.01 2.07
N SER A 238 16.82 19.91 0.75
CA SER A 238 15.62 20.52 0.17
C SER A 238 14.38 19.71 0.51
N LEU A 239 13.20 20.35 0.57
CA LEU A 239 11.93 19.67 0.83
C LEU A 239 11.70 18.52 -0.15
N GLU A 240 11.92 18.77 -1.45
CA GLU A 240 11.80 17.80 -2.55
C GLU A 240 12.74 16.59 -2.41
N GLU A 241 14.02 16.80 -2.02
CA GLU A 241 14.98 15.71 -1.82
C GLU A 241 14.66 14.91 -0.55
N CYS A 242 14.06 15.54 0.46
CA CYS A 242 13.59 14.86 1.66
C CYS A 242 12.35 13.99 1.37
N GLU A 243 11.32 14.55 0.73
CA GLU A 243 10.11 13.85 0.32
C GLU A 243 10.42 12.68 -0.63
N TYR A 244 11.30 12.88 -1.62
CA TYR A 244 11.76 11.83 -2.52
C TYR A 244 12.46 10.67 -1.78
N ARG A 245 13.25 10.96 -0.75
CA ARG A 245 13.91 9.92 0.06
C ARG A 245 12.95 9.22 1.00
N LEU A 246 12.02 9.96 1.60
CA LEU A 246 11.03 9.45 2.54
C LEU A 246 10.04 8.52 1.83
N SER A 247 9.50 8.93 0.69
CA SER A 247 8.67 8.09 -0.17
C SER A 247 9.39 6.82 -0.63
N LEU A 248 10.65 6.90 -1.09
CA LEU A 248 11.47 5.73 -1.43
C LEU A 248 11.73 4.77 -0.25
N ALA A 249 11.75 5.28 0.99
CA ALA A 249 11.97 4.47 2.19
C ALA A 249 10.69 3.76 2.65
N LEU A 250 9.52 4.39 2.48
CA LEU A 250 8.24 3.86 2.94
C LEU A 250 7.55 2.96 1.91
N GLY A 251 7.71 3.24 0.62
CA GLY A 251 7.18 2.41 -0.47
C GLY A 251 6.39 3.21 -1.51
N GLY A 252 6.00 2.53 -2.58
CA GLY A 252 5.25 3.14 -3.68
C GLY A 252 3.88 3.66 -3.26
N SER A 253 3.24 3.09 -2.24
CA SER A 253 1.92 3.51 -1.78
C SER A 253 1.89 4.85 -1.06
N TYR A 254 3.02 5.22 -0.43
CA TYR A 254 3.20 6.53 0.17
C TYR A 254 3.40 7.62 -0.90
N ALA A 255 4.05 7.29 -2.02
CA ALA A 255 4.30 8.21 -3.14
C ALA A 255 3.08 8.51 -4.02
N ASN A 256 1.99 7.73 -3.89
CA ASN A 256 0.79 7.86 -4.70
C ASN A 256 -0.20 8.85 -4.04
N ALA A 257 -0.94 9.60 -4.86
CA ALA A 257 -2.10 10.37 -4.39
C ALA A 257 -3.34 9.46 -4.21
N PRO A 258 -4.36 9.90 -3.45
CA PRO A 258 -5.61 9.16 -3.33
C PRO A 258 -6.26 8.83 -4.68
N SER A 259 -6.70 7.58 -4.82
CA SER A 259 -7.42 7.08 -5.98
C SER A 259 -8.81 7.70 -6.12
N ASN A 260 -9.44 7.48 -7.27
CA ASN A 260 -10.84 7.84 -7.46
C ASN A 260 -11.78 6.93 -6.64
N VAL A 261 -11.37 5.71 -6.27
CA VAL A 261 -12.12 4.83 -5.36
C VAL A 261 -12.14 5.41 -3.93
N ALA A 262 -11.00 5.88 -3.44
CA ALA A 262 -10.90 6.55 -2.14
C ALA A 262 -11.69 7.86 -2.09
N LYS A 263 -11.69 8.64 -3.18
CA LYS A 263 -12.50 9.87 -3.28
C LYS A 263 -14.01 9.58 -3.32
N LEU A 264 -14.44 8.55 -4.04
CA LEU A 264 -15.86 8.13 -4.03
C LEU A 264 -16.29 7.63 -2.64
N ARG A 265 -15.43 6.87 -1.94
CA ARG A 265 -15.68 6.48 -0.54
C ARG A 265 -15.95 7.70 0.35
N ASP A 266 -15.11 8.73 0.26
CA ASP A 266 -15.22 9.93 1.10
C ASP A 266 -16.49 10.75 0.78
N LEU A 267 -17.07 10.57 -0.42
CA LEU A 267 -18.36 11.14 -0.81
C LEU A 267 -19.58 10.25 -0.47
N TYR A 268 -19.40 8.97 -0.08
CA TYR A 268 -20.50 8.06 0.19
C TYR A 268 -21.17 8.37 1.52
N GLY A 269 -22.42 8.85 1.48
CA GLY A 269 -23.14 9.27 2.67
C GLY A 269 -23.35 8.13 3.66
N THR A 270 -23.21 8.43 4.96
CA THR A 270 -23.54 7.50 6.04
C THR A 270 -24.75 8.00 6.82
N SER A 271 -25.62 7.11 7.28
CA SER A 271 -26.80 7.50 8.06
C SER A 271 -27.41 6.33 8.82
N VAL A 272 -27.97 6.60 9.99
CA VAL A 272 -28.88 5.69 10.70
C VAL A 272 -30.23 6.38 10.84
N LYS A 273 -31.29 5.79 10.30
CA LYS A 273 -32.66 6.30 10.38
C LYS A 273 -33.55 5.26 11.06
N ALA A 274 -33.99 5.55 12.28
CA ALA A 274 -35.05 4.81 12.93
C ALA A 274 -36.41 5.32 12.39
N GLY A 275 -37.27 4.39 11.97
CA GLY A 275 -38.65 4.64 11.57
C GLY A 275 -39.64 3.88 12.46
N HIS A 276 -40.92 4.17 12.34
CA HIS A 276 -41.96 3.54 13.17
C HIS A 276 -42.08 2.00 12.99
N ASN A 277 -41.65 1.47 11.83
CA ASN A 277 -41.73 0.03 11.50
C ASN A 277 -40.35 -0.63 11.28
N GLY A 278 -39.23 0.01 11.60
CA GLY A 278 -37.91 -0.53 11.25
C GLY A 278 -36.75 0.44 11.32
N SER A 279 -35.59 0.04 10.81
CA SER A 279 -34.41 0.90 10.71
C SER A 279 -33.68 0.76 9.38
N HIS A 280 -33.24 1.91 8.85
CA HIS A 280 -32.42 2.00 7.64
C HIS A 280 -31.01 2.44 8.04
N HIS A 281 -30.01 1.61 7.72
CA HIS A 281 -28.61 1.89 8.03
C HIS A 281 -27.82 1.97 6.73
N ARG A 282 -27.05 3.05 6.58
CA ARG A 282 -26.16 3.28 5.46
C ARG A 282 -24.75 3.49 5.97
N PHE A 283 -23.82 2.69 5.46
CA PHE A 283 -22.40 2.77 5.79
C PHE A 283 -21.56 2.29 4.60
N TRP A 284 -20.24 2.38 4.73
CA TRP A 284 -19.32 1.88 3.73
C TRP A 284 -18.19 1.07 4.37
N VAL A 285 -17.55 0.25 3.53
CA VAL A 285 -16.34 -0.50 3.85
C VAL A 285 -15.32 -0.20 2.76
N TYR A 286 -14.10 0.14 3.18
CA TYR A 286 -12.98 0.38 2.28
C TYR A 286 -11.87 -0.61 2.55
N THR A 287 -11.23 -1.08 1.47
CA THR A 287 -10.10 -2.00 1.54
C THR A 287 -8.92 -1.44 0.75
N PRO A 288 -7.78 -1.14 1.42
CA PRO A 288 -6.57 -0.69 0.75
C PRO A 288 -6.09 -1.68 -0.30
N GLY A 289 -5.34 -1.11 -1.24
CA GLY A 289 -4.79 -1.77 -2.40
C GLY A 289 -3.96 -3.01 -2.09
N ILE A 290 -4.03 -3.98 -3.01
CA ILE A 290 -3.14 -5.14 -3.04
C ILE A 290 -1.68 -4.68 -2.95
N GLY A 291 -0.87 -5.43 -2.21
CA GLY A 291 0.52 -5.08 -1.94
C GLY A 291 0.73 -4.17 -0.71
N THR A 292 -0.27 -3.42 -0.28
CA THR A 292 -0.16 -2.45 0.83
C THR A 292 -0.67 -3.01 2.16
N LYS A 293 -0.21 -2.42 3.26
CA LYS A 293 -0.82 -2.49 4.60
C LYS A 293 -0.74 -1.07 5.19
N THR A 294 -1.80 -0.60 5.86
CA THR A 294 -1.84 0.78 6.38
C THR A 294 -0.83 0.96 7.52
N GLY A 295 -0.02 2.02 7.47
CA GLY A 295 1.03 2.28 8.46
C GLY A 295 2.20 1.29 8.40
N GLN A 296 2.42 0.63 7.25
CA GLN A 296 3.48 -0.36 7.04
C GLN A 296 4.07 -0.24 5.64
N ALA A 297 5.34 -0.59 5.51
CA ALA A 297 6.03 -0.63 4.23
C ALA A 297 5.41 -1.65 3.26
N ASP A 298 5.43 -1.34 1.96
CA ASP A 298 4.80 -2.16 0.93
C ASP A 298 5.42 -3.56 0.78
N SER A 299 4.56 -4.57 0.61
CA SER A 299 5.01 -5.94 0.35
C SER A 299 5.35 -6.14 -1.13
N LEU A 300 6.65 -6.11 -1.45
CA LEU A 300 7.15 -6.41 -2.79
C LEU A 300 6.68 -7.79 -3.31
N VAL A 301 6.59 -8.81 -2.44
CA VAL A 301 6.15 -10.15 -2.82
C VAL A 301 4.65 -10.18 -3.13
N GLY A 302 3.81 -9.60 -2.26
CA GLY A 302 2.36 -9.58 -2.47
C GLY A 302 1.89 -8.69 -3.63
N SER A 303 2.68 -7.67 -3.98
CA SER A 303 2.40 -6.76 -5.10
C SER A 303 2.63 -7.41 -6.48
N VAL A 304 3.58 -8.34 -6.56
CA VAL A 304 4.03 -8.96 -7.82
C VAL A 304 3.16 -10.16 -8.21
N SER A 305 2.82 -11.03 -7.26
CA SER A 305 2.05 -12.26 -7.55
C SER A 305 0.54 -12.05 -7.71
N GLY A 306 -0.03 -11.00 -7.10
CA GLY A 306 -1.48 -10.91 -6.90
C GLY A 306 -2.05 -11.98 -5.93
N MET A 307 -1.19 -12.81 -5.35
CA MET A 307 -1.52 -13.93 -4.46
C MET A 307 -0.75 -13.88 -3.13
N GLY A 308 -1.42 -14.27 -2.06
CA GLY A 308 -0.90 -14.22 -0.68
C GLY A 308 -1.77 -13.34 0.21
N GLU A 309 -1.24 -12.93 1.37
CA GLU A 309 -1.98 -12.18 2.40
C GLU A 309 -2.63 -10.88 1.91
N THR A 310 -2.18 -10.29 0.80
CA THR A 310 -2.69 -9.03 0.26
C THR A 310 -3.42 -9.16 -1.08
N GLY A 311 -3.54 -10.37 -1.65
CA GLY A 311 -4.15 -10.62 -2.97
C GLY A 311 -5.67 -10.39 -3.04
N ILE A 312 -6.27 -10.54 -4.25
CA ILE A 312 -7.69 -10.22 -4.52
C ILE A 312 -8.64 -10.98 -3.57
N ALA A 313 -8.40 -12.28 -3.35
CA ALA A 313 -9.19 -13.09 -2.43
C ALA A 313 -9.08 -12.59 -0.98
N SER A 314 -7.91 -12.12 -0.53
CA SER A 314 -7.74 -11.50 0.78
C SER A 314 -8.45 -10.14 0.87
N GLN A 315 -8.41 -9.32 -0.17
CA GLN A 315 -9.15 -8.04 -0.21
C GLN A 315 -10.66 -8.29 -0.10
N THR A 316 -11.15 -9.32 -0.79
CA THR A 316 -12.54 -9.82 -0.71
C THR A 316 -12.90 -10.30 0.69
N GLU A 317 -12.07 -11.15 1.31
CA GLU A 317 -12.33 -11.65 2.67
C GLU A 317 -12.26 -10.55 3.73
N ARG A 318 -11.35 -9.57 3.57
CA ARG A 318 -11.28 -8.38 4.44
C ARG A 318 -12.55 -7.54 4.34
N ALA A 319 -13.03 -7.25 3.13
CA ALA A 319 -14.29 -6.51 2.94
C ALA A 319 -15.47 -7.25 3.58
N CYS A 320 -15.65 -8.54 3.28
CA CYS A 320 -16.73 -9.36 3.83
C CYS A 320 -16.70 -9.46 5.36
N LYS A 321 -15.49 -9.58 5.96
CA LYS A 321 -15.31 -9.60 7.42
C LYS A 321 -15.71 -8.25 8.04
N GLU A 322 -15.24 -7.15 7.48
CA GLU A 322 -15.51 -5.81 8.01
C GLU A 322 -17.01 -5.46 7.92
N ILE A 323 -17.68 -5.85 6.83
CA ILE A 323 -19.15 -5.74 6.72
C ILE A 323 -19.85 -6.48 7.86
N ALA A 324 -19.47 -7.75 8.11
CA ALA A 324 -20.08 -8.55 9.17
C ALA A 324 -19.83 -7.94 10.57
N LEU A 325 -18.63 -7.43 10.83
CA LEU A 325 -18.29 -6.74 12.08
C LEU A 325 -19.09 -5.45 12.28
N GLN A 326 -19.23 -4.62 11.24
CA GLN A 326 -20.03 -3.39 11.31
C GLN A 326 -21.53 -3.64 11.42
N ILE A 327 -22.03 -4.78 10.96
CA ILE A 327 -23.43 -5.19 11.18
C ILE A 327 -23.60 -5.70 12.61
N GLY A 328 -22.69 -6.56 13.08
CA GLY A 328 -22.71 -7.12 14.44
C GLY A 328 -22.60 -6.07 15.55
N SER A 329 -21.84 -4.99 15.33
CA SER A 329 -21.67 -3.90 16.31
C SER A 329 -22.83 -2.91 16.39
N ARG A 330 -23.84 -2.99 15.49
CA ARG A 330 -24.96 -2.03 15.41
C ARG A 330 -26.17 -2.40 16.26
N GLU A 331 -26.13 -3.51 17.01
CA GLU A 331 -27.21 -3.99 17.89
C GLU A 331 -28.61 -3.88 17.26
N LEU A 332 -28.75 -4.37 16.01
CA LEU A 332 -29.91 -4.12 15.14
C LEU A 332 -31.28 -4.58 15.69
N GLY A 333 -31.31 -5.33 16.80
CA GLY A 333 -32.51 -5.77 17.53
C GLY A 333 -33.44 -6.74 16.78
N SER A 334 -33.18 -6.97 15.50
CA SER A 334 -34.12 -7.56 14.53
C SER A 334 -33.36 -8.28 13.41
N THR A 335 -34.05 -9.11 12.63
CA THR A 335 -33.48 -9.78 11.44
C THR A 335 -33.30 -8.81 10.26
N ILE A 336 -32.29 -9.05 9.42
CA ILE A 336 -32.00 -8.21 8.26
C ILE A 336 -32.95 -8.55 7.12
N THR A 337 -33.87 -7.65 6.80
CA THR A 337 -34.88 -7.82 5.74
C THR A 337 -34.27 -7.66 4.35
N SER A 338 -33.45 -6.63 4.14
CA SER A 338 -32.80 -6.40 2.84
C SER A 338 -31.41 -5.80 2.94
N VAL A 339 -30.51 -6.16 2.01
CA VAL A 339 -29.23 -5.49 1.82
C VAL A 339 -29.04 -5.05 0.37
N THR A 340 -28.73 -3.76 0.18
CA THR A 340 -28.34 -3.19 -1.11
C THR A 340 -26.84 -2.91 -1.10
N PHE A 341 -26.13 -3.41 -2.10
CA PHE A 341 -24.69 -3.19 -2.28
C PHE A 341 -24.41 -2.23 -3.45
N ASP A 342 -23.49 -1.30 -3.22
CA ASP A 342 -22.82 -0.54 -4.28
C ASP A 342 -21.33 -0.91 -4.26
N LEU A 343 -20.80 -1.43 -5.37
CA LEU A 343 -19.43 -1.94 -5.47
C LEU A 343 -18.59 -0.96 -6.31
N PHE A 344 -17.46 -0.52 -5.78
CA PHE A 344 -16.53 0.37 -6.48
C PHE A 344 -15.11 -0.16 -6.40
N GLY A 345 -14.41 -0.23 -7.53
CA GLY A 345 -13.01 -0.66 -7.53
C GLY A 345 -12.18 -0.17 -8.70
N PHE A 346 -10.86 -0.15 -8.50
CA PHE A 346 -9.88 0.25 -9.51
C PHE A 346 -8.85 -0.88 -9.71
N SER A 347 -8.44 -1.16 -10.95
CA SER A 347 -7.35 -2.11 -11.23
C SER A 347 -7.66 -3.52 -10.68
N ARG A 348 -6.75 -4.12 -9.91
CA ARG A 348 -7.02 -5.37 -9.16
C ARG A 348 -8.10 -5.23 -8.09
N GLY A 349 -8.33 -4.01 -7.59
CA GLY A 349 -9.50 -3.69 -6.77
C GLY A 349 -10.81 -3.78 -7.57
N ALA A 350 -10.82 -3.41 -8.86
CA ALA A 350 -12.00 -3.63 -9.72
C ALA A 350 -12.25 -5.14 -9.94
N ALA A 351 -11.19 -5.94 -10.06
CA ALA A 351 -11.30 -7.40 -10.08
C ALA A 351 -11.82 -7.96 -8.73
N ALA A 352 -11.42 -7.36 -7.60
CA ALA A 352 -11.98 -7.67 -6.29
C ALA A 352 -13.47 -7.29 -6.17
N ALA A 353 -13.90 -6.15 -6.70
CA ALA A 353 -15.31 -5.76 -6.74
C ALA A 353 -16.16 -6.78 -7.54
N ARG A 354 -15.69 -7.21 -8.72
CA ARG A 354 -16.33 -8.29 -9.50
C ARG A 354 -16.36 -9.61 -8.74
N HIS A 355 -15.27 -9.97 -8.04
CA HIS A 355 -15.22 -11.18 -7.23
C HIS A 355 -16.13 -11.13 -5.99
N ILE A 356 -16.28 -9.97 -5.36
CA ILE A 356 -17.22 -9.73 -4.26
C ILE A 356 -18.67 -9.89 -4.76
N ALA A 357 -19.01 -9.37 -5.94
CA ALA A 357 -20.32 -9.60 -6.55
C ALA A 357 -20.61 -11.11 -6.70
N TYR A 358 -19.65 -11.88 -7.23
CA TYR A 358 -19.74 -13.34 -7.32
C TYR A 358 -19.84 -14.03 -5.94
N GLU A 359 -19.05 -13.65 -4.94
CA GLU A 359 -19.17 -14.25 -3.60
C GLU A 359 -20.47 -13.84 -2.86
N ILE A 360 -21.14 -12.75 -3.25
CA ILE A 360 -22.47 -12.38 -2.75
C ILE A 360 -23.56 -13.31 -3.35
N THR A 361 -23.52 -13.59 -4.66
CA THR A 361 -24.52 -14.45 -5.32
C THR A 361 -24.47 -15.91 -4.87
N ARG A 362 -23.33 -16.34 -4.33
CA ARG A 362 -23.16 -17.66 -3.65
C ARG A 362 -23.89 -17.79 -2.31
N GLY A 363 -24.55 -16.73 -1.83
CA GLY A 363 -25.36 -16.77 -0.62
C GLY A 363 -24.54 -17.10 0.64
N ALA A 364 -25.16 -17.86 1.55
CA ALA A 364 -24.52 -18.33 2.79
C ALA A 364 -23.20 -19.12 2.58
N GLY A 365 -22.96 -19.68 1.39
CA GLY A 365 -21.71 -20.39 1.06
C GLY A 365 -20.56 -19.47 0.62
N GLY A 366 -20.85 -18.24 0.21
CA GLY A 366 -19.87 -17.24 -0.24
C GLY A 366 -19.14 -16.54 0.90
N ALA A 367 -18.13 -15.73 0.58
CA ALA A 367 -17.26 -15.05 1.56
C ALA A 367 -18.04 -14.22 2.57
N LEU A 368 -19.07 -13.50 2.11
CA LEU A 368 -19.95 -12.73 2.98
C LEU A 368 -20.78 -13.65 3.89
N GLY A 369 -21.33 -14.75 3.35
CA GLY A 369 -22.08 -15.74 4.13
C GLY A 369 -21.23 -16.39 5.23
N ARG A 370 -19.99 -16.77 4.89
CA ARG A 370 -19.01 -17.30 5.85
C ARG A 370 -18.62 -16.26 6.93
N ALA A 371 -18.60 -14.98 6.59
CA ALA A 371 -18.37 -13.91 7.56
C ALA A 371 -19.58 -13.69 8.48
N PHE A 372 -20.80 -13.67 7.94
CA PHE A 372 -22.04 -13.54 8.71
C PHE A 372 -22.19 -14.66 9.74
N VAL A 373 -21.90 -15.91 9.35
CA VAL A 373 -21.93 -17.06 10.27
C VAL A 373 -20.93 -16.90 11.43
N LYS A 374 -19.74 -16.33 11.20
CA LYS A 374 -18.75 -16.07 12.27
C LYS A 374 -19.25 -15.04 13.28
N GLU A 375 -19.85 -13.96 12.79
CA GLU A 375 -20.45 -12.90 13.61
C GLU A 375 -21.88 -13.24 14.10
N ARG A 376 -22.34 -14.48 13.89
CA ARG A 376 -23.66 -15.00 14.31
C ARG A 376 -24.86 -14.26 13.70
N LEU A 377 -24.66 -13.66 12.53
CA LEU A 377 -25.69 -12.97 11.77
C LEU A 377 -26.47 -13.95 10.88
N ALA A 378 -27.78 -13.74 10.78
CA ALA A 378 -28.61 -14.44 9.79
C ALA A 378 -28.35 -13.90 8.39
N TRP A 379 -28.47 -14.75 7.37
CA TRP A 379 -28.46 -14.29 5.98
C TRP A 379 -29.72 -13.45 5.69
N PRO A 380 -29.62 -12.31 4.98
CA PRO A 380 -30.77 -11.47 4.67
C PRO A 380 -31.82 -12.18 3.81
N GLU A 381 -33.09 -11.79 3.95
CA GLU A 381 -34.18 -12.32 3.11
C GLU A 381 -34.05 -11.89 1.65
N SER A 382 -33.56 -10.67 1.42
CA SER A 382 -33.33 -10.11 0.09
C SER A 382 -31.98 -9.41 -0.02
N ILE A 383 -31.32 -9.58 -1.17
CA ILE A 383 -30.05 -8.92 -1.49
C ILE A 383 -30.14 -8.37 -2.91
N SER A 384 -29.58 -7.19 -3.14
CA SER A 384 -29.42 -6.63 -4.48
C SER A 384 -28.09 -5.90 -4.62
N ILE A 385 -27.46 -6.01 -5.79
CA ILE A 385 -26.30 -5.18 -6.17
C ILE A 385 -26.86 -4.07 -7.07
N ARG A 386 -26.98 -2.86 -6.53
CA ARG A 386 -27.55 -1.70 -7.24
C ARG A 386 -26.57 -1.17 -8.29
N PHE A 387 -25.31 -0.98 -7.90
CA PHE A 387 -24.32 -0.39 -8.80
C PHE A 387 -22.97 -1.10 -8.71
N VAL A 388 -22.28 -1.25 -9.84
CA VAL A 388 -20.90 -1.72 -9.93
C VAL A 388 -20.07 -0.74 -10.75
N GLY A 389 -19.32 0.14 -10.07
CA GLY A 389 -18.46 1.16 -10.66
C GLY A 389 -17.00 0.72 -10.74
N LEU A 390 -16.54 0.38 -11.93
CA LEU A 390 -15.20 -0.14 -12.19
C LEU A 390 -14.33 0.92 -12.88
N PHE A 391 -13.10 1.08 -12.41
CA PHE A 391 -12.04 1.78 -13.12
C PHE A 391 -11.01 0.76 -13.61
N ASP A 392 -10.91 0.64 -14.93
CA ASP A 392 -9.86 -0.06 -15.67
C ASP A 392 -9.41 -1.41 -15.06
N THR A 393 -10.29 -2.40 -15.14
CA THR A 393 -10.14 -3.71 -14.48
C THR A 393 -8.94 -4.47 -15.01
N VAL A 394 -7.98 -4.74 -14.13
CA VAL A 394 -6.81 -5.59 -14.40
C VAL A 394 -6.79 -6.67 -13.32
N ALA A 395 -6.89 -7.94 -13.68
CA ALA A 395 -6.89 -9.03 -12.71
C ALA A 395 -5.46 -9.42 -12.25
N ALA A 396 -4.51 -9.49 -13.18
CA ALA A 396 -3.08 -9.72 -12.95
C ALA A 396 -2.77 -10.75 -11.84
N VAL A 397 -3.29 -11.96 -12.03
CA VAL A 397 -3.20 -13.09 -11.10
C VAL A 397 -2.09 -14.04 -11.52
N ILE A 398 -1.07 -14.23 -10.69
CA ILE A 398 -0.02 -15.23 -10.90
C ILE A 398 -0.27 -16.41 -9.96
N ASN A 399 -0.48 -17.62 -10.49
CA ASN A 399 -0.75 -18.83 -9.71
C ASN A 399 0.34 -19.91 -9.85
N PRO A 400 1.46 -19.82 -9.11
CA PRO A 400 2.54 -20.82 -9.19
C PRO A 400 2.09 -22.25 -8.86
N ALA A 401 1.06 -22.42 -8.01
CA ALA A 401 0.51 -23.73 -7.65
C ALA A 401 -0.27 -24.38 -8.81
N ALA A 402 -0.79 -23.59 -9.75
CA ALA A 402 -1.38 -24.04 -11.01
C ALA A 402 -0.37 -24.03 -12.18
N LEU A 403 0.94 -23.92 -11.89
CA LEU A 403 2.03 -23.71 -12.86
C LEU A 403 1.82 -22.45 -13.73
N ASP A 404 1.19 -21.43 -13.17
CA ASP A 404 1.02 -20.13 -13.80
C ASP A 404 1.99 -19.10 -13.25
N PHE A 405 2.74 -18.48 -14.15
CA PHE A 405 3.78 -17.50 -13.87
C PHE A 405 3.56 -16.17 -14.63
N ARG A 406 2.41 -15.99 -15.30
CA ARG A 406 2.11 -14.87 -16.20
C ARG A 406 0.94 -14.01 -15.68
N PRO A 407 1.18 -12.75 -15.28
CA PRO A 407 0.10 -11.85 -14.83
C PRO A 407 -0.72 -11.29 -16.00
N ASP A 408 -0.23 -11.39 -17.22
CA ASP A 408 -0.84 -10.81 -18.42
C ASP A 408 -1.95 -11.69 -19.03
N ASN A 409 -2.26 -12.84 -18.42
CA ASN A 409 -3.11 -13.89 -19.00
C ASN A 409 -4.56 -13.92 -18.47
N GLU A 410 -5.36 -14.85 -19.02
CA GLU A 410 -6.79 -15.05 -18.71
C GLU A 410 -7.09 -15.92 -17.46
N ARG A 411 -6.08 -16.44 -16.76
CA ARG A 411 -6.22 -17.49 -15.74
C ARG A 411 -6.33 -16.92 -14.32
N ASN A 412 -7.50 -16.38 -14.02
CA ASN A 412 -7.74 -15.65 -12.76
C ASN A 412 -7.91 -16.54 -11.51
N ALA A 413 -7.98 -17.87 -11.64
CA ALA A 413 -8.28 -18.78 -10.53
C ALA A 413 -7.30 -18.63 -9.34
N PRO A 414 -7.80 -18.51 -8.08
CA PRO A 414 -9.17 -18.79 -7.63
C PRO A 414 -10.15 -17.60 -7.71
N VAL A 415 -9.71 -16.45 -8.21
CA VAL A 415 -10.56 -15.25 -8.39
C VAL A 415 -11.52 -15.50 -9.55
N ASN A 416 -12.80 -15.21 -9.33
CA ASN A 416 -13.77 -15.10 -10.42
C ASN A 416 -13.97 -13.61 -10.75
N VAL A 417 -13.71 -13.24 -12.01
CA VAL A 417 -13.92 -11.89 -12.54
C VAL A 417 -15.16 -11.81 -13.45
N TYR A 418 -15.86 -12.91 -13.72
CA TYR A 418 -17.16 -12.84 -14.39
C TYR A 418 -18.13 -11.97 -13.59
N LEU A 419 -18.71 -10.96 -14.23
CA LEU A 419 -19.81 -10.18 -13.67
C LEU A 419 -21.10 -10.60 -14.35
N ASP A 420 -21.96 -11.29 -13.60
CA ASP A 420 -23.24 -11.79 -14.10
C ASP A 420 -24.27 -10.65 -14.20
N PRO A 421 -24.76 -10.30 -15.41
CA PRO A 421 -25.71 -9.21 -15.59
C PRO A 421 -27.08 -9.50 -14.97
N SER A 422 -27.42 -10.75 -14.63
CA SER A 422 -28.69 -11.06 -13.95
C SER A 422 -28.70 -10.67 -12.47
N ASN A 423 -27.53 -10.44 -11.86
CA ASN A 423 -27.36 -10.19 -10.43
C ASN A 423 -27.05 -8.72 -10.09
N VAL A 424 -26.96 -7.85 -11.08
CA VAL A 424 -26.53 -6.45 -10.95
C VAL A 424 -27.55 -5.53 -11.64
N GLN A 425 -28.04 -4.49 -10.97
CA GLN A 425 -29.00 -3.56 -11.59
C GLN A 425 -28.33 -2.66 -12.64
N GLN A 426 -27.12 -2.15 -12.36
CA GLN A 426 -26.32 -1.40 -13.33
C GLN A 426 -24.81 -1.59 -13.08
N ALA A 427 -24.02 -1.75 -14.14
CA ALA A 427 -22.55 -1.73 -14.08
C ALA A 427 -21.97 -0.68 -15.04
N VAL A 428 -20.96 0.06 -14.59
CA VAL A 428 -20.24 1.07 -15.37
C VAL A 428 -18.74 0.79 -15.26
N HIS A 429 -18.05 0.71 -16.39
CA HIS A 429 -16.62 0.47 -16.47
C HIS A 429 -15.94 1.58 -17.27
N LEU A 430 -15.12 2.41 -16.62
CA LEU A 430 -14.29 3.41 -17.29
C LEU A 430 -12.94 2.78 -17.62
N VAL A 431 -12.55 2.77 -18.90
CA VAL A 431 -11.34 2.07 -19.37
C VAL A 431 -10.36 3.03 -20.05
N ALA A 432 -9.07 2.78 -19.84
CA ALA A 432 -7.96 3.60 -20.33
C ALA A 432 -7.67 3.33 -21.82
N GLU A 433 -7.78 4.37 -22.67
CA GLU A 433 -7.47 4.30 -24.10
C GLU A 433 -5.96 4.23 -24.38
N ASP A 434 -5.14 4.96 -23.61
CA ASP A 434 -3.70 5.10 -23.84
C ASP A 434 -2.86 4.12 -22.97
N GLU A 435 -3.49 3.16 -22.28
CA GLU A 435 -2.80 2.09 -21.55
C GLU A 435 -2.39 0.95 -22.49
N CYS A 436 -1.11 0.56 -22.48
CA CYS A 436 -0.57 -0.45 -23.40
C CYS A 436 0.51 -1.34 -22.81
N ARG A 437 0.67 -1.41 -21.48
CA ARG A 437 1.60 -2.34 -20.81
C ARG A 437 1.14 -3.80 -20.93
N GLU A 438 2.09 -4.69 -21.17
CA GLU A 438 1.91 -6.16 -21.20
C GLU A 438 1.20 -6.66 -19.92
N ASN A 439 1.71 -6.29 -18.74
CA ASN A 439 1.19 -6.73 -17.44
C ASN A 439 -0.15 -6.09 -17.01
N PHE A 440 -0.79 -5.27 -17.86
CA PHE A 440 -2.02 -4.52 -17.54
C PHE A 440 -3.20 -4.90 -18.47
N ALA A 441 -3.30 -6.18 -18.83
CA ALA A 441 -4.39 -6.72 -19.63
C ALA A 441 -5.78 -6.36 -19.05
N LEU A 442 -6.63 -5.75 -19.88
CA LEU A 442 -7.98 -5.32 -19.51
C LEU A 442 -8.90 -6.53 -19.38
N ASN A 443 -9.67 -6.60 -18.30
CA ASN A 443 -10.79 -7.53 -18.18
C ASN A 443 -12.07 -6.72 -18.48
N SER A 444 -12.61 -6.83 -19.69
CA SER A 444 -13.77 -6.06 -20.16
C SER A 444 -15.07 -6.51 -19.47
N LEU A 445 -16.13 -5.70 -19.60
CA LEU A 445 -17.52 -6.09 -19.36
C LEU A 445 -18.21 -6.65 -20.61
N ARG A 446 -17.54 -6.67 -21.77
CA ARG A 446 -18.05 -7.25 -23.02
C ARG A 446 -17.92 -8.76 -23.02
N ASP A 447 -18.94 -9.45 -23.51
CA ASP A 447 -18.93 -10.89 -23.67
C ASP A 447 -17.99 -11.33 -24.83
N GLU A 448 -17.80 -12.63 -25.07
CA GLU A 448 -16.85 -13.12 -26.09
C GLU A 448 -17.14 -12.62 -27.52
N ASP A 449 -18.42 -12.35 -27.84
CA ASP A 449 -18.86 -11.77 -29.11
C ASP A 449 -18.70 -10.23 -29.19
N GLY A 450 -18.15 -9.59 -28.14
CA GLY A 450 -17.95 -8.14 -28.04
C GLY A 450 -19.19 -7.32 -27.64
N ALA A 451 -20.32 -7.98 -27.43
CA ALA A 451 -21.57 -7.38 -26.97
C ALA A 451 -21.51 -6.92 -25.50
N LEU A 452 -22.29 -5.89 -25.15
CA LEU A 452 -22.55 -5.47 -23.77
C LEU A 452 -23.97 -5.86 -23.35
N PRO A 453 -24.17 -6.43 -22.15
CA PRO A 453 -25.48 -6.53 -21.52
C PRO A 453 -26.16 -5.16 -21.38
N ALA A 454 -27.50 -5.10 -21.50
CA ALA A 454 -28.25 -3.84 -21.55
C ALA A 454 -28.16 -2.98 -20.26
N ASN A 455 -27.79 -3.60 -19.13
CA ASN A 455 -27.55 -2.96 -17.85
C ASN A 455 -26.06 -2.63 -17.60
N PHE A 456 -25.17 -3.00 -18.52
CA PHE A 456 -23.74 -2.71 -18.44
C PHE A 456 -23.36 -1.56 -19.38
N THR A 457 -22.30 -0.84 -19.05
CA THR A 457 -21.78 0.26 -19.88
C THR A 457 -20.26 0.30 -19.73
N GLU A 458 -19.52 0.21 -20.84
CA GLU A 458 -18.06 0.32 -20.86
C GLU A 458 -17.64 1.52 -21.71
N ILE A 459 -16.93 2.47 -21.10
CA ILE A 459 -16.61 3.77 -21.68
C ILE A 459 -15.10 3.92 -21.78
N SER A 460 -14.60 4.03 -23.01
CA SER A 460 -13.19 4.35 -23.28
C SER A 460 -12.94 5.85 -23.15
N LEU A 461 -12.01 6.20 -22.26
CA LEU A 461 -11.55 7.56 -21.98
C LEU A 461 -10.05 7.67 -22.31
N PRO A 462 -9.57 8.82 -22.83
CA PRO A 462 -8.14 9.07 -22.99
C PRO A 462 -7.45 9.11 -21.63
N GLY A 463 -6.17 8.75 -21.58
CA GLY A 463 -5.45 8.49 -20.33
C GLY A 463 -4.91 7.06 -20.24
N ALA A 464 -3.85 6.89 -19.45
CA ALA A 464 -3.35 5.60 -18.99
C ALA A 464 -4.12 5.09 -17.76
N HIS A 465 -3.78 3.90 -17.25
CA HIS A 465 -4.46 3.21 -16.14
C HIS A 465 -4.83 4.12 -14.94
N SER A 466 -3.84 4.81 -14.36
CA SER A 466 -4.03 5.67 -13.19
C SER A 466 -4.47 7.10 -13.54
N ASP A 467 -4.54 7.46 -14.83
CA ASP A 467 -5.27 8.67 -15.27
C ASP A 467 -6.78 8.44 -15.16
N ILE A 468 -7.23 7.18 -15.34
CA ILE A 468 -8.64 6.79 -15.19
C ILE A 468 -8.97 6.48 -13.72
N GLY A 469 -8.14 5.69 -13.05
CA GLY A 469 -8.38 5.27 -11.66
C GLY A 469 -7.93 6.26 -10.58
N GLY A 470 -7.13 7.27 -10.92
CA GLY A 470 -6.38 8.05 -9.93
C GLY A 470 -5.15 7.30 -9.40
N GLY A 471 -4.37 7.97 -8.56
CA GLY A 471 -3.09 7.47 -8.03
C GLY A 471 -1.91 8.41 -8.32
N TYR A 472 -1.95 9.15 -9.43
CA TYR A 472 -0.88 10.09 -9.78
C TYR A 472 -0.89 11.36 -8.90
N PRO A 473 0.28 11.86 -8.47
CA PRO A 473 0.41 13.12 -7.74
C PRO A 473 -0.05 14.32 -8.58
N GLY A 474 -0.30 15.46 -7.92
CA GLY A 474 -0.80 16.67 -8.59
C GLY A 474 0.09 17.15 -9.74
N SER A 475 1.41 16.93 -9.63
CA SER A 475 2.41 17.24 -10.65
C SER A 475 3.58 16.25 -10.53
N GLN A 476 4.11 15.74 -11.63
CA GLN A 476 5.29 14.89 -11.65
C GLN A 476 6.20 15.11 -12.87
N ARG A 477 7.50 14.99 -12.63
CA ARG A 477 8.52 14.92 -13.68
C ARG A 477 8.61 13.49 -14.21
N GLU A 478 8.08 13.27 -15.40
CA GLU A 478 8.17 12.00 -16.10
C GLU A 478 9.51 11.90 -16.85
N ASP A 479 10.22 10.78 -16.67
CA ASP A 479 11.56 10.52 -17.22
C ASP A 479 11.66 9.05 -17.65
N VAL A 480 11.18 8.77 -18.86
CA VAL A 480 10.86 7.41 -19.32
C VAL A 480 11.69 7.00 -20.52
N LEU A 481 12.21 5.77 -20.45
CA LEU A 481 12.82 5.09 -21.59
C LEU A 481 11.71 4.49 -22.46
N VAL A 482 11.52 5.07 -23.65
CA VAL A 482 10.52 4.65 -24.65
C VAL A 482 10.98 3.40 -25.42
N SER A 483 12.29 3.13 -25.43
CA SER A 483 12.90 1.88 -25.92
C SER A 483 13.71 1.21 -24.81
N PRO A 484 14.01 -0.11 -24.91
CA PRO A 484 15.07 -0.70 -24.09
C PRO A 484 16.44 -0.08 -24.43
N PHE A 485 17.45 -0.39 -23.61
CA PHE A 485 18.84 -0.06 -23.92
C PHE A 485 19.40 -0.97 -25.02
N HIS A 486 19.85 -0.35 -26.12
CA HIS A 486 20.55 -0.99 -27.22
C HIS A 486 22.07 -0.86 -26.99
N LEU A 487 22.77 -1.99 -26.93
CA LEU A 487 24.23 -2.01 -26.82
C LEU A 487 24.87 -1.78 -28.18
N ILE A 488 25.77 -0.80 -28.26
CA ILE A 488 26.58 -0.57 -29.46
C ILE A 488 27.79 -1.54 -29.47
N PRO A 489 28.21 -2.05 -30.65
CA PRO A 489 29.48 -2.77 -30.81
C PRO A 489 30.69 -1.94 -30.34
N SER A 490 31.62 -2.52 -29.59
CA SER A 490 32.71 -1.77 -28.94
C SER A 490 33.58 -0.95 -29.90
N GLU A 491 33.77 -1.36 -31.15
CA GLU A 491 34.53 -0.59 -32.15
C GLU A 491 33.84 0.72 -32.56
N ARG A 492 32.54 0.84 -32.27
CA ARG A 492 31.68 2.00 -32.59
C ARG A 492 31.41 2.91 -31.40
N ASN A 493 31.89 2.60 -30.19
CA ASN A 493 31.73 3.44 -28.99
C ASN A 493 32.19 4.91 -29.18
N ARG A 494 33.09 5.18 -30.15
CA ARG A 494 33.58 6.54 -30.47
C ARG A 494 32.65 7.36 -31.38
N TRP A 495 31.73 6.68 -32.09
CA TRP A 495 30.79 7.28 -33.03
C TRP A 495 29.40 6.63 -32.88
N PRO A 496 28.79 6.70 -31.69
CA PRO A 496 27.49 6.08 -31.43
C PRO A 496 26.37 6.63 -32.32
N GLU A 497 26.53 7.84 -32.88
CA GLU A 497 25.61 8.45 -33.85
C GLU A 497 25.75 7.91 -35.28
N GLN A 498 26.68 6.98 -35.54
CA GLN A 498 26.93 6.39 -36.87
C GLN A 498 26.64 4.89 -36.89
N THR A 499 25.61 4.46 -36.16
CA THR A 499 25.26 3.05 -35.99
C THR A 499 23.78 2.79 -36.28
N ILE A 500 23.47 1.54 -36.64
CA ILE A 500 22.11 1.12 -37.00
C ILE A 500 21.15 1.28 -35.81
N GLU A 501 21.66 1.15 -34.58
CA GLU A 501 20.93 1.40 -33.35
C GLU A 501 20.51 2.87 -33.24
N TRP A 502 21.37 3.82 -33.62
CA TRP A 502 21.00 5.25 -33.66
C TRP A 502 19.94 5.52 -34.72
N ASP A 503 20.14 5.06 -35.96
CA ASP A 503 19.17 5.21 -37.05
C ASP A 503 17.78 4.64 -36.68
N SER A 504 17.77 3.49 -36.00
CA SER A 504 16.54 2.84 -35.51
C SER A 504 15.82 3.67 -34.44
N LEU A 505 16.58 4.29 -33.54
CA LEU A 505 16.04 5.15 -32.48
C LEU A 505 15.58 6.51 -33.03
N GLU A 506 16.22 7.05 -34.07
CA GLU A 506 15.70 8.23 -34.78
C GLU A 506 14.40 7.93 -35.52
N ALA A 507 14.28 6.79 -36.20
CA ALA A 507 13.04 6.36 -36.83
C ALA A 507 11.90 6.20 -35.80
N LEU A 508 12.18 5.57 -34.65
CA LEU A 508 11.24 5.46 -33.53
C LEU A 508 10.87 6.83 -32.95
N MET A 509 11.85 7.74 -32.81
CA MET A 509 11.62 9.11 -32.35
C MET A 509 10.70 9.90 -33.28
N VAL A 510 10.87 9.77 -34.60
CA VAL A 510 9.98 10.42 -35.59
C VAL A 510 8.56 9.85 -35.49
N ASN A 511 8.41 8.54 -35.36
CA ASN A 511 7.12 7.89 -35.13
C ASN A 511 6.45 8.40 -33.83
N LYS A 512 7.17 8.40 -32.72
CA LYS A 512 6.66 8.86 -31.41
C LYS A 512 6.37 10.37 -31.35
N ARG A 513 7.07 11.19 -32.15
CA ARG A 513 6.69 12.61 -32.36
C ARG A 513 5.36 12.75 -33.10
N SER A 514 5.06 11.87 -34.07
CA SER A 514 3.77 11.88 -34.79
C SER A 514 2.58 11.48 -33.92
N GLU A 515 2.80 10.76 -32.82
CA GLU A 515 1.78 10.46 -31.81
C GLU A 515 1.42 11.67 -30.90
N GLY A 516 2.20 12.76 -30.94
CA GLY A 516 1.86 14.02 -30.27
C GLY A 516 2.08 14.06 -28.74
N TRP A 517 2.93 13.18 -28.18
CA TRP A 517 3.23 13.12 -26.73
C TRP A 517 3.93 14.35 -26.15
N VAL A 518 4.70 15.05 -26.99
CA VAL A 518 5.43 16.28 -26.66
C VAL A 518 5.02 17.34 -27.68
N GLY A 519 4.60 18.51 -27.22
CA GLY A 519 4.12 19.57 -28.10
C GLY A 519 3.81 20.87 -27.35
N ARG A 520 2.97 21.70 -27.97
CA ARG A 520 2.63 23.07 -27.50
C ARG A 520 2.00 23.16 -26.12
N TYR A 521 1.35 22.10 -25.63
CA TYR A 521 0.71 22.07 -24.32
C TYR A 521 1.60 21.46 -23.23
N SER A 522 2.72 20.84 -23.60
CA SER A 522 3.72 20.32 -22.67
C SER A 522 4.29 21.45 -21.81
N LEU A 523 4.41 21.18 -20.51
CA LEU A 523 4.95 22.12 -19.55
C LEU A 523 6.49 22.14 -19.59
N PRO A 524 7.14 23.24 -19.17
CA PRO A 524 8.56 23.24 -18.83
C PRO A 524 8.87 22.15 -17.79
N VAL A 525 10.06 21.57 -17.87
CA VAL A 525 10.48 20.45 -17.02
C VAL A 525 11.93 20.65 -16.55
N PRO A 526 12.25 20.39 -15.27
CA PRO A 526 13.62 20.42 -14.77
C PRO A 526 14.52 19.47 -15.55
N LYS A 527 15.63 19.98 -16.11
CA LYS A 527 16.48 19.21 -17.02
C LYS A 527 17.56 18.44 -16.25
N SER A 528 17.99 17.30 -16.79
CA SER A 528 19.20 16.62 -16.31
C SER A 528 19.77 15.70 -17.38
N ASP A 529 21.09 15.61 -17.41
CA ASP A 529 21.80 14.74 -18.35
C ASP A 529 21.70 13.27 -17.89
N GLU A 530 21.47 13.01 -16.61
CA GLU A 530 21.30 11.67 -16.02
C GLU A 530 19.85 11.15 -16.20
N HIS A 531 19.66 9.84 -16.40
CA HIS A 531 18.34 9.20 -16.41
C HIS A 531 17.78 9.00 -15.00
N ALA A 532 16.55 9.49 -14.77
CA ALA A 532 15.88 9.47 -13.47
C ALA A 532 16.80 10.00 -12.34
N PRO A 533 17.24 11.27 -12.44
CA PRO A 533 18.21 11.91 -11.55
C PRO A 533 17.67 12.01 -10.12
N LEU A 534 18.57 12.25 -9.16
CA LEU A 534 18.17 12.74 -7.84
C LEU A 534 17.69 14.21 -7.97
N PRO A 535 16.76 14.69 -7.12
CA PRO A 535 16.32 16.09 -7.12
C PRO A 535 17.47 17.11 -7.13
N ARG A 536 18.51 16.90 -6.30
CA ARG A 536 19.73 17.72 -6.29
C ARG A 536 20.57 17.73 -7.60
N SER A 537 20.31 16.81 -8.53
CA SER A 537 20.96 16.71 -9.85
C SER A 537 20.12 17.33 -10.98
N LEU A 538 19.01 17.99 -10.65
CA LEU A 538 18.21 18.76 -11.59
C LEU A 538 18.86 20.13 -11.87
N LYS A 539 18.68 20.59 -13.10
CA LYS A 539 19.07 21.90 -13.62
C LYS A 539 17.81 22.73 -13.89
N ASP A 540 18.00 23.98 -14.29
CA ASP A 540 16.95 24.90 -14.74
C ASP A 540 15.95 24.25 -15.70
N ASP A 541 14.71 24.75 -15.65
CA ASP A 541 13.62 24.30 -16.50
C ASP A 541 13.92 24.51 -17.98
N GLY A 542 13.63 23.49 -18.78
CA GLY A 542 13.70 23.53 -20.24
C GLY A 542 12.45 22.93 -20.87
N PRO A 543 12.39 22.90 -22.21
CA PRO A 543 11.28 22.26 -22.90
C PRO A 543 11.23 20.76 -22.60
N ALA A 544 10.01 20.22 -22.56
CA ALA A 544 9.76 18.79 -22.68
C ALA A 544 10.41 18.25 -23.97
N GLU A 545 10.95 17.04 -23.90
CA GLU A 545 11.88 16.53 -24.91
C GLU A 545 11.67 15.03 -25.16
N LEU A 546 11.85 14.65 -26.42
CA LEU A 546 12.03 13.27 -26.85
C LEU A 546 13.32 13.20 -27.67
N SER A 547 14.32 12.48 -27.16
CA SER A 547 15.68 12.42 -27.74
C SER A 547 16.39 11.09 -27.47
N VAL A 548 17.45 10.82 -28.24
CA VAL A 548 18.29 9.62 -28.05
C VAL A 548 19.25 9.85 -26.88
N TYR A 549 19.02 9.11 -25.80
CA TYR A 549 19.86 9.10 -24.60
C TYR A 549 21.06 8.17 -24.76
N LYS A 550 22.20 8.57 -24.20
CA LYS A 550 23.49 7.88 -24.26
C LYS A 550 23.98 7.56 -22.85
N GLU A 551 23.92 6.29 -22.45
CA GLU A 551 24.54 5.79 -21.22
C GLU A 551 25.98 5.34 -21.52
N ILE A 552 26.98 6.05 -20.98
CA ILE A 552 28.40 5.79 -21.22
C ILE A 552 29.05 5.23 -19.95
N SER A 553 29.56 4.01 -20.03
CA SER A 553 30.37 3.36 -19.00
C SER A 553 31.84 3.32 -19.41
N SER A 554 32.74 3.70 -18.50
CA SER A 554 34.20 3.56 -18.67
C SER A 554 34.68 2.10 -18.62
N HIS A 555 33.80 1.16 -18.26
CA HIS A 555 34.11 -0.27 -18.13
C HIS A 555 33.27 -1.11 -19.11
N PRO A 556 33.85 -2.15 -19.74
CA PRO A 556 35.24 -2.59 -19.60
C PRO A 556 36.24 -1.70 -20.36
N ALA A 557 37.42 -1.50 -19.78
CA ALA A 557 38.54 -0.84 -20.47
C ALA A 557 39.08 -1.74 -21.63
N PRO A 558 39.65 -1.18 -22.71
CA PRO A 558 39.98 0.24 -22.90
C PRO A 558 38.87 1.08 -23.56
N ASP A 559 37.95 0.47 -24.30
CA ASP A 559 36.98 1.20 -25.15
C ASP A 559 35.65 1.53 -24.45
N GLY A 560 35.43 1.04 -23.23
CA GLY A 560 34.21 1.27 -22.45
C GLY A 560 32.99 0.52 -23.01
N ARG A 561 31.81 1.06 -22.70
CA ARG A 561 30.51 0.58 -23.18
C ARG A 561 29.58 1.77 -23.38
N VAL A 562 28.95 1.84 -24.55
CA VAL A 562 27.88 2.81 -24.83
C VAL A 562 26.58 2.07 -25.07
N GLU A 563 25.51 2.50 -24.38
CA GLU A 563 24.16 2.03 -24.61
C GLU A 563 23.24 3.19 -25.00
N LEU A 564 22.40 2.98 -26.00
CA LEU A 564 21.44 3.96 -26.50
C LEU A 564 20.02 3.59 -26.08
N ALA A 565 19.19 4.59 -25.78
CA ALA A 565 17.75 4.41 -25.65
C ALA A 565 17.01 5.67 -26.08
N LEU A 566 15.77 5.54 -26.57
CA LEU A 566 14.89 6.69 -26.75
C LEU A 566 14.36 7.11 -25.37
N ARG A 567 14.57 8.38 -24.99
CA ARG A 567 14.18 8.93 -23.69
C ARG A 567 13.19 10.07 -23.88
N MET A 568 12.10 10.06 -23.12
CA MET A 568 11.14 11.15 -23.02
C MET A 568 11.25 11.80 -21.63
N VAL A 569 11.37 13.14 -21.59
CA VAL A 569 11.42 13.92 -20.35
C VAL A 569 10.37 15.02 -20.44
N ARG A 570 9.38 15.03 -19.56
CA ARG A 570 8.27 15.99 -19.56
C ARG A 570 7.65 16.17 -18.17
N GLN A 571 7.01 17.31 -17.93
CA GLN A 571 6.27 17.57 -16.69
C GLN A 571 4.78 17.35 -16.95
N ILE A 572 4.13 16.51 -16.14
CA ILE A 572 2.74 16.05 -16.30
C ILE A 572 1.95 16.29 -15.00
N LEU A 573 0.65 16.53 -15.12
CA LEU A 573 -0.26 16.82 -14.01
C LEU A 573 -1.26 15.66 -13.79
N GLY A 574 -1.40 15.17 -12.55
CA GLY A 574 -2.41 14.16 -12.20
C GLY A 574 -3.86 14.68 -12.11
N GLY A 575 -4.09 15.95 -12.46
CA GLY A 575 -5.40 16.61 -12.34
C GLY A 575 -6.51 16.04 -13.22
N TYR A 576 -6.18 15.36 -14.33
CA TYR A 576 -7.19 14.82 -15.25
C TYR A 576 -8.03 13.70 -14.64
N SER A 577 -7.53 12.95 -13.63
CA SER A 577 -8.29 11.86 -12.99
C SER A 577 -9.61 12.31 -12.36
N ARG A 578 -9.79 13.61 -12.16
CA ARG A 578 -11.02 14.21 -11.63
C ARG A 578 -12.16 14.17 -12.67
N VAL A 579 -11.85 14.09 -13.96
CA VAL A 579 -12.86 13.92 -15.03
C VAL A 579 -13.51 12.53 -14.99
N PRO A 580 -12.77 11.40 -15.01
CA PRO A 580 -13.31 10.06 -14.71
C PRO A 580 -14.05 9.96 -13.36
N LEU A 581 -13.56 10.64 -12.32
CA LEU A 581 -14.23 10.68 -11.01
C LEU A 581 -15.63 11.30 -11.10
N GLN A 582 -15.77 12.48 -11.73
CA GLN A 582 -17.05 13.16 -11.91
C GLN A 582 -18.01 12.37 -12.81
N ILE A 583 -17.49 11.73 -13.87
CA ILE A 583 -18.27 10.83 -14.74
C ILE A 583 -18.84 9.66 -13.94
N MET A 584 -18.00 8.94 -13.17
CA MET A 584 -18.44 7.80 -12.37
C MET A 584 -19.44 8.22 -11.28
N HIS A 585 -19.17 9.32 -10.58
CA HIS A 585 -20.07 9.87 -9.57
C HIS A 585 -21.43 10.23 -10.16
N GLY A 586 -21.48 10.93 -11.29
CA GLY A 586 -22.73 11.33 -11.94
C GLY A 586 -23.56 10.13 -12.42
N LEU A 587 -22.92 9.12 -13.00
CA LEU A 587 -23.58 7.88 -13.44
C LEU A 587 -24.11 7.05 -12.26
N ALA A 588 -23.32 6.93 -11.19
CA ALA A 588 -23.70 6.23 -9.97
C ALA A 588 -24.84 6.96 -9.21
N SER A 589 -24.75 8.28 -9.07
CA SER A 589 -25.79 9.10 -8.43
C SER A 589 -27.12 9.00 -9.20
N LYS A 590 -27.07 8.96 -10.54
CA LYS A 590 -28.23 8.70 -11.40
C LYS A 590 -28.82 7.30 -11.20
N ALA A 591 -27.99 6.30 -10.87
CA ALA A 591 -28.41 4.95 -10.48
C ALA A 591 -28.93 4.86 -9.03
N GLY A 592 -28.98 5.97 -8.29
CA GLY A 592 -29.45 6.03 -6.91
C GLY A 592 -28.40 5.70 -5.85
N VAL A 593 -27.11 5.68 -6.21
CA VAL A 593 -26.01 5.56 -5.23
C VAL A 593 -25.96 6.84 -4.37
N PRO A 594 -25.90 6.72 -3.03
CA PRO A 594 -26.08 7.84 -2.11
C PRO A 594 -24.80 8.67 -1.89
N PHE A 595 -24.22 9.18 -2.98
CA PHE A 595 -23.12 10.15 -2.88
C PHE A 595 -23.63 11.54 -2.49
N PHE A 596 -22.81 12.27 -1.73
CA PHE A 596 -22.93 13.71 -1.61
C PHE A 596 -22.40 14.40 -2.88
N ASP A 597 -22.85 15.63 -3.12
CA ASP A 597 -22.27 16.49 -4.15
C ASP A 597 -20.80 16.79 -3.86
N PHE A 598 -20.02 17.08 -4.90
CA PHE A 598 -18.62 17.47 -4.75
C PHE A 598 -18.49 18.76 -3.94
N ASP A 599 -17.56 18.76 -3.00
CA ASP A 599 -17.13 19.95 -2.27
C ASP A 599 -16.23 20.85 -3.15
N SER A 600 -15.82 21.99 -2.61
CA SER A 600 -14.88 22.89 -3.29
C SER A 600 -13.42 22.52 -3.08
N SER A 601 -13.10 21.25 -2.76
CA SER A 601 -11.72 20.81 -2.51
C SER A 601 -10.90 20.68 -3.79
N GLU A 602 -9.59 20.88 -3.69
CA GLU A 602 -8.66 20.65 -4.81
C GLU A 602 -8.53 19.15 -5.17
N GLU A 603 -8.93 18.24 -4.28
CA GLU A 603 -8.89 16.80 -4.53
C GLU A 603 -9.93 16.35 -5.57
N THR A 604 -11.11 16.97 -5.57
CA THR A 604 -12.26 16.61 -6.41
C THR A 604 -12.45 17.55 -7.61
N ARG A 605 -11.91 18.77 -7.54
CA ARG A 605 -12.08 19.82 -8.55
C ARG A 605 -11.34 19.52 -9.86
N VAL A 606 -12.10 19.48 -10.96
CA VAL A 606 -11.53 19.41 -12.32
C VAL A 606 -10.70 20.67 -12.63
N PRO A 607 -9.49 20.54 -13.22
CA PRO A 607 -8.69 21.68 -13.66
C PRO A 607 -9.46 22.61 -14.60
N ARG A 608 -9.31 23.93 -14.45
CA ARG A 608 -10.13 24.94 -15.16
C ARG A 608 -10.12 24.79 -16.69
N GLU A 609 -8.98 24.41 -17.27
CA GLU A 609 -8.84 24.19 -18.72
C GLU A 609 -9.48 22.88 -19.23
N LEU A 610 -9.85 21.98 -18.31
CA LEU A 610 -10.54 20.72 -18.62
C LEU A 610 -12.05 20.77 -18.35
N VAL A 611 -12.60 21.83 -17.73
CA VAL A 611 -14.03 21.86 -17.32
C VAL A 611 -14.98 21.71 -18.50
N SER A 612 -14.83 22.53 -19.55
CA SER A 612 -15.68 22.44 -20.75
C SER A 612 -15.49 21.11 -21.48
N ILE A 613 -14.27 20.56 -21.48
CA ILE A 613 -14.00 19.23 -22.04
C ILE A 613 -14.77 18.17 -21.22
N ALA A 614 -14.70 18.20 -19.90
CA ALA A 614 -15.40 17.26 -19.03
C ALA A 614 -16.93 17.32 -19.21
N GLU A 615 -17.49 18.51 -19.39
CA GLU A 615 -18.91 18.73 -19.72
C GLU A 615 -19.27 18.11 -21.09
N ASP A 616 -18.46 18.34 -22.14
CA ASP A 616 -18.63 17.74 -23.47
C ASP A 616 -18.52 16.19 -23.41
N MET A 617 -17.58 15.66 -22.64
CA MET A 617 -17.39 14.21 -22.45
C MET A 617 -18.59 13.59 -21.74
N LEU A 618 -19.08 14.22 -20.66
CA LEU A 618 -20.26 13.77 -19.91
C LEU A 618 -21.55 13.83 -20.74
N ALA A 619 -21.70 14.85 -21.59
CA ALA A 619 -22.81 14.97 -22.53
C ALA A 619 -22.81 13.82 -23.56
N GLN A 620 -21.65 13.50 -24.15
CA GLN A 620 -21.50 12.37 -25.08
C GLN A 620 -21.83 11.04 -24.40
N ILE A 621 -21.31 10.80 -23.19
CA ILE A 621 -21.58 9.58 -22.41
C ILE A 621 -23.06 9.45 -22.06
N THR A 622 -23.71 10.55 -21.66
CA THR A 622 -25.14 10.59 -21.36
C THR A 622 -26.01 10.32 -22.59
N ALA A 623 -25.51 10.61 -23.79
CA ALA A 623 -26.12 10.27 -25.08
C ALA A 623 -25.79 8.83 -25.56
N GLY A 624 -25.04 8.04 -24.79
CA GLY A 624 -24.73 6.63 -25.07
C GLY A 624 -23.38 6.38 -25.76
N ALA A 625 -22.43 7.32 -25.71
CA ALA A 625 -21.10 7.11 -26.31
C ALA A 625 -20.23 6.15 -25.48
N GLU A 626 -19.93 4.97 -26.04
CA GLU A 626 -18.98 3.98 -25.48
C GLU A 626 -17.50 4.39 -25.66
N LYS A 627 -17.23 5.37 -26.53
CA LYS A 627 -15.91 6.00 -26.67
C LYS A 627 -16.10 7.49 -26.93
N VAL A 628 -15.38 8.31 -26.16
CA VAL A 628 -15.54 9.76 -26.23
C VAL A 628 -14.74 10.36 -27.38
N SER A 629 -15.38 11.23 -28.16
CA SER A 629 -14.72 11.99 -29.23
C SER A 629 -14.22 13.33 -28.69
N LEU A 630 -13.00 13.70 -29.07
CA LEU A 630 -12.38 14.96 -28.71
C LEU A 630 -11.89 15.67 -29.98
N ALA A 631 -11.98 17.00 -30.00
CA ALA A 631 -11.30 17.80 -31.00
C ALA A 631 -9.78 17.55 -30.93
N PRO A 632 -9.03 17.61 -32.05
CA PRO A 632 -7.58 17.38 -32.04
C PRO A 632 -6.84 18.24 -31.01
N ASP A 633 -7.29 19.48 -30.82
CA ASP A 633 -6.75 20.42 -29.85
C ASP A 633 -6.93 19.99 -28.39
N GLN A 634 -8.13 19.50 -28.04
CA GLN A 634 -8.46 18.96 -26.73
C GLN A 634 -7.66 17.66 -26.46
N ARG A 635 -7.48 16.83 -27.49
CA ARG A 635 -6.70 15.59 -27.40
C ARG A 635 -5.20 15.87 -27.23
N ASP A 636 -4.65 16.85 -27.94
CA ASP A 636 -3.28 17.35 -27.73
C ASP A 636 -3.10 17.83 -26.28
N LEU A 637 -4.02 18.65 -25.76
CA LEU A 637 -3.95 19.19 -24.40
C LEU A 637 -3.92 18.08 -23.34
N ILE A 638 -4.87 17.14 -23.41
CA ILE A 638 -4.92 16.01 -22.49
C ILE A 638 -3.64 15.17 -22.61
N ARG A 639 -3.22 14.78 -23.82
CA ARG A 639 -2.05 13.92 -24.03
C ARG A 639 -0.72 14.53 -23.58
N GLN A 640 -0.53 15.83 -23.81
CA GLN A 640 0.76 16.51 -23.59
C GLN A 640 0.95 17.04 -22.16
N ARG A 641 -0.15 17.24 -21.42
CA ARG A 641 -0.15 17.84 -20.07
C ARG A 641 -0.63 16.92 -18.96
N TYR A 642 -1.47 15.92 -19.29
CA TYR A 642 -2.21 15.14 -18.30
C TYR A 642 -2.08 13.62 -18.45
N THR A 643 -2.07 13.09 -19.68
CA THR A 643 -1.90 11.63 -19.89
C THR A 643 -0.46 11.22 -19.57
N HIS A 644 -0.30 10.23 -18.70
CA HIS A 644 1.00 9.66 -18.34
C HIS A 644 1.47 8.61 -19.35
N TYR A 645 2.78 8.49 -19.56
CA TYR A 645 3.40 7.52 -20.47
C TYR A 645 3.71 6.23 -19.70
N SER A 646 2.66 5.48 -19.35
CA SER A 646 2.76 4.34 -18.44
C SER A 646 3.62 3.19 -18.97
N ALA A 647 3.65 2.98 -20.29
CA ALA A 647 4.35 1.88 -20.93
C ALA A 647 5.80 2.26 -21.32
N HIS A 648 6.76 1.87 -20.50
CA HIS A 648 8.16 2.27 -20.60
C HIS A 648 9.13 1.17 -20.18
N TYR A 649 10.38 1.26 -20.62
CA TYR A 649 11.48 0.34 -20.30
C TYR A 649 12.34 0.80 -19.11
N ASN A 650 11.88 1.75 -18.28
CA ASN A 650 12.62 2.13 -17.07
C ASN A 650 12.92 0.88 -16.22
N PRO A 651 14.15 0.75 -15.69
CA PRO A 651 14.48 -0.28 -14.71
C PRO A 651 13.84 0.04 -13.36
N LEU A 652 13.60 -1.00 -12.55
CA LEU A 652 13.05 -0.82 -11.21
C LEU A 652 14.06 -0.10 -10.31
N LYS A 653 13.65 1.02 -9.69
CA LYS A 653 14.41 1.70 -8.65
C LYS A 653 13.87 1.32 -7.28
N THR A 654 14.76 1.12 -6.32
CA THR A 654 14.43 0.81 -4.92
C THR A 654 15.40 1.52 -3.98
N GLY A 655 14.94 1.90 -2.78
CA GLY A 655 15.82 2.36 -1.73
C GLY A 655 16.61 1.19 -1.13
N LEU A 656 17.93 1.20 -1.29
CA LEU A 656 18.82 0.21 -0.67
C LEU A 656 19.96 0.93 0.04
N PHE A 657 20.04 0.80 1.37
CA PHE A 657 21.08 1.41 2.20
C PHE A 657 21.15 2.95 2.13
N GLY A 658 20.01 3.63 2.00
CA GLY A 658 19.95 5.09 1.85
C GLY A 658 20.42 5.61 0.48
N ALA A 659 20.68 4.71 -0.48
CA ALA A 659 20.98 5.03 -1.86
C ALA A 659 19.91 4.44 -2.80
N THR A 660 19.68 5.09 -3.95
CA THR A 660 18.78 4.56 -4.97
C THR A 660 19.47 3.45 -5.75
N ALA A 661 19.11 2.19 -5.47
CA ALA A 661 19.57 1.05 -6.24
C ALA A 661 18.68 0.83 -7.47
N THR A 662 19.29 0.53 -8.62
CA THR A 662 18.57 0.24 -9.87
C THR A 662 18.68 -1.25 -10.19
N LEU A 663 17.57 -1.98 -10.09
CA LEU A 663 17.45 -3.40 -10.38
C LEU A 663 17.16 -3.61 -11.88
N ARG A 664 18.17 -4.08 -12.62
CA ARG A 664 18.03 -4.56 -14.02
C ARG A 664 17.97 -6.10 -14.01
N PHE A 665 16.77 -6.68 -14.04
CA PHE A 665 16.57 -8.15 -14.02
C PHE A 665 16.81 -8.78 -15.40
N GLY A 666 18.08 -8.81 -15.81
CA GLY A 666 18.44 -9.09 -17.21
C GLY A 666 18.19 -7.88 -18.11
N ARG A 667 18.49 -8.01 -19.40
CA ARG A 667 18.44 -6.87 -20.35
C ARG A 667 17.03 -6.45 -20.78
N ASN A 668 16.07 -7.37 -20.77
CA ASN A 668 14.77 -7.17 -21.43
C ASN A 668 13.57 -7.14 -20.46
N PHE A 669 13.77 -7.37 -19.16
CA PHE A 669 12.68 -7.33 -18.19
C PHE A 669 12.44 -5.88 -17.71
N SER A 670 11.30 -5.31 -18.09
CA SER A 670 10.73 -4.13 -17.42
C SER A 670 9.27 -4.41 -17.11
N PRO A 671 8.80 -4.21 -15.86
CA PRO A 671 7.42 -4.51 -15.47
C PRO A 671 6.39 -3.58 -16.15
N ASN A 672 6.85 -2.44 -16.67
CA ASN A 672 6.05 -1.48 -17.43
C ASN A 672 6.32 -1.57 -18.94
N ALA A 673 6.92 -2.65 -19.45
CA ALA A 673 7.12 -2.80 -20.89
C ALA A 673 5.77 -2.74 -21.65
N PRO A 674 5.71 -2.08 -22.82
CA PRO A 674 4.54 -2.15 -23.70
C PRO A 674 4.36 -3.57 -24.23
N GLU A 675 3.11 -3.95 -24.46
CA GLU A 675 2.73 -5.16 -25.19
C GLU A 675 3.38 -5.18 -26.58
N ALA A 676 3.83 -6.36 -27.05
CA ALA A 676 4.64 -6.48 -28.25
C ALA A 676 3.91 -6.04 -29.54
N SER A 677 2.57 -6.03 -29.53
CA SER A 677 1.73 -5.53 -30.60
C SER A 677 1.58 -4.00 -30.63
N GLY A 678 1.97 -3.31 -29.55
CA GLY A 678 1.64 -1.91 -29.30
C GLY A 678 0.16 -1.65 -28.94
N GLN A 679 -0.64 -2.71 -28.80
CA GLN A 679 -2.05 -2.67 -28.40
C GLN A 679 -2.26 -3.46 -27.11
N ARG A 680 -3.16 -2.97 -26.26
CA ARG A 680 -3.49 -3.62 -24.99
C ARG A 680 -4.19 -4.96 -25.20
N THR A 681 -3.77 -5.99 -24.47
CA THR A 681 -4.52 -7.24 -24.35
C THR A 681 -5.86 -7.00 -23.65
N ILE A 682 -6.96 -7.52 -24.21
CA ILE A 682 -8.32 -7.40 -23.67
C ILE A 682 -8.93 -8.80 -23.57
N TYR A 683 -9.44 -9.13 -22.38
CA TYR A 683 -10.19 -10.35 -22.11
C TYR A 683 -11.69 -10.05 -21.95
N PRO A 684 -12.57 -10.88 -22.52
CA PRO A 684 -14.02 -10.74 -22.35
C PRO A 684 -14.49 -11.15 -20.95
N ASN A 685 -15.72 -10.76 -20.63
CA ASN A 685 -16.46 -11.15 -19.43
C ASN A 685 -16.93 -12.60 -19.54
N ARG A 686 -16.29 -13.52 -18.79
CA ARG A 686 -16.60 -14.96 -18.74
C ARG A 686 -16.04 -15.61 -17.47
#